data_AF-A0A9P9XUN0-F1
#
_entry.id   AF-A0A9P9XUN0-F1
#
_cell.length_a   1.000
_cell.length_b   1.000
_cell.length_c   1.000
_cell.angle_alpha   90.00
_cell.angle_beta   90.00
_cell.angle_gamma   90.00
#
_symmetry.space_group_name_H-M   'P 1'
#
loop_
_entity.id
_entity.type
_entity.pdbx_description
1 polymer ?
#
loop_
_entity_poly.entity_id
_entity_poly.type
_entity_poly.pdbx_seq_one_letter_code
_entity_poly.pdbx_strand_id
1 'polypeptide(L)'
;MAQEPQLAYSPAKASNVLAQTTAFHASPEAFIASCVRDFHTHAPDVVKSRTAVHAKVLNRNVAVISSHAQVKHILARPDTNEAGGPSLVATGAYKQFLADFFPGPNLLLSDGVAHAGMREAWLRRMEGQEARMRPFIRQAATEHFQGLAGSRIDLYESLKSLAWKIAMRTFLQLDEKEALFGEIQKLQEDLLRGQFSLFPVSVNLGLWQSPRSRGIAARNKLRELISKRMQPLLQGGCPFRAMSDKGLTADERNEVVNHVLMFTSSLAVKGIASLLAAYLLDVFLYEKDDVRLLDKIQVLRGNERAAMLRSLARETERLSPPIVGIMRRVTREIVVPSGNTDAPDVLVPEGWDAWLYFVGAGRDPAVFGEDAAAFVPDRFVDAAQDKPSGLAFSAHGKACLGQDFVREICIGVVEAMLDNGLSLDGEITAKGVRDWLGWEAGATGEGEAAPEDWARDMKQLPTQRPAKPVVVTVCASESPLQLASFLILDNLNRHGTASIRPTTTRPNMPQRTVYVLYNADASVMGKLRYGYQKMTCPKDSEQVCAACDITHGGLSLKETPSWVAVKKEIESTPDVRVIQWHRDELSPEVKSFVETEKLAYPVVLCESDGKLQVIMDRSELGKCNGDAQLFLQELKAKNVL
;
A
#
# COMPACT_ATOMS: atom_id res chain seq x y z
N MET A 1 -26.46 -8.21 36.52
CA MET A 1 -25.16 -8.90 36.79
C MET A 1 -24.28 -8.63 35.58
N ALA A 2 -23.00 -8.26 35.77
CA ALA A 2 -22.08 -8.15 34.65
C ALA A 2 -21.85 -9.55 34.06
N GLN A 3 -21.87 -9.67 32.72
CA GLN A 3 -21.58 -10.93 32.05
C GLN A 3 -20.11 -11.32 32.28
N GLU A 4 -19.81 -12.62 32.41
CA GLU A 4 -18.43 -13.08 32.52
C GLU A 4 -17.64 -12.79 31.24
N PRO A 5 -16.35 -12.37 31.33
CA PRO A 5 -15.51 -12.16 30.16
C PRO A 5 -15.37 -13.43 29.31
N GLN A 6 -15.38 -13.28 27.99
CA GLN A 6 -15.33 -14.41 27.05
C GLN A 6 -14.13 -14.32 26.11
N LEU A 7 -13.61 -15.47 25.68
CA LEU A 7 -12.59 -15.51 24.63
C LEU A 7 -13.11 -14.87 23.34
N ALA A 8 -12.19 -14.25 22.59
CA ALA A 8 -12.51 -13.72 21.26
C ALA A 8 -13.13 -14.81 20.36
N TYR A 9 -14.16 -14.43 19.60
CA TYR A 9 -14.94 -15.38 18.80
C TYR A 9 -14.06 -16.08 17.75
N SER A 10 -14.17 -17.41 17.69
CA SER A 10 -13.46 -18.23 16.70
C SER A 10 -14.48 -18.89 15.75
N PRO A 11 -14.38 -18.68 14.43
CA PRO A 11 -15.31 -19.31 13.48
C PRO A 11 -15.21 -20.84 13.52
N ALA A 12 -16.33 -21.56 13.54
CA ALA A 12 -16.36 -23.02 13.65
C ALA A 12 -15.63 -23.76 12.51
N LYS A 13 -15.49 -23.12 11.33
CA LYS A 13 -14.79 -23.66 10.15
C LYS A 13 -13.26 -23.40 10.15
N ALA A 14 -12.71 -22.82 11.21
CA ALA A 14 -11.34 -22.30 11.24
C ALA A 14 -10.25 -23.34 11.61
N SER A 15 -10.49 -24.64 11.58
CA SER A 15 -9.50 -25.63 12.10
C SER A 15 -8.16 -25.68 11.32
N ASN A 16 -8.12 -25.21 10.07
CA ASN A 16 -6.90 -25.21 9.26
C ASN A 16 -6.08 -23.92 9.41
N VAL A 17 -4.97 -24.01 10.15
CA VAL A 17 -4.01 -22.90 10.40
C VAL A 17 -3.44 -22.30 9.11
N LEU A 18 -3.16 -23.14 8.12
CA LEU A 18 -2.58 -22.68 6.85
C LEU A 18 -3.62 -21.86 6.07
N ALA A 19 -4.86 -22.33 6.03
CA ALA A 19 -5.96 -21.61 5.36
C ALA A 19 -6.23 -20.25 6.01
N GLN A 20 -6.29 -20.19 7.35
CA GLN A 20 -6.44 -18.93 8.08
C GLN A 20 -5.29 -17.96 7.80
N THR A 21 -4.05 -18.45 7.86
CA THR A 21 -2.86 -17.63 7.58
C THR A 21 -2.92 -17.11 6.14
N THR A 22 -3.22 -17.95 5.16
CA THR A 22 -3.31 -17.52 3.76
C THR A 22 -4.43 -16.50 3.54
N ALA A 23 -5.62 -16.73 4.08
CA ALA A 23 -6.75 -15.82 3.94
C ALA A 23 -6.45 -14.45 4.55
N PHE A 24 -5.93 -14.43 5.77
CA PHE A 24 -5.52 -13.21 6.46
C PHE A 24 -4.43 -12.44 5.70
N HIS A 25 -3.43 -13.14 5.15
CA HIS A 25 -2.37 -12.49 4.39
C HIS A 25 -2.83 -12.01 3.00
N ALA A 26 -3.87 -12.61 2.42
CA ALA A 26 -4.47 -12.16 1.17
C ALA A 26 -5.28 -10.88 1.36
N SER A 27 -6.19 -10.86 2.34
CA SER A 27 -6.98 -9.67 2.69
C SER A 27 -7.41 -9.72 4.16
N PRO A 28 -6.72 -8.97 5.04
CA PRO A 28 -7.15 -8.76 6.41
C PRO A 28 -8.60 -8.28 6.57
N GLU A 29 -9.04 -7.28 5.78
CA GLU A 29 -10.41 -6.77 5.87
C GLU A 29 -11.42 -7.86 5.55
N ALA A 30 -11.22 -8.59 4.43
CA ALA A 30 -12.15 -9.65 4.05
C ALA A 30 -12.20 -10.77 5.08
N PHE A 31 -11.04 -11.17 5.60
CA PHE A 31 -10.97 -12.16 6.67
C PHE A 31 -11.71 -11.68 7.94
N ILE A 32 -11.42 -10.48 8.42
CA ILE A 32 -12.01 -9.93 9.66
C ILE A 32 -13.52 -9.70 9.48
N ALA A 33 -13.94 -9.06 8.39
CA ALA A 33 -15.35 -8.83 8.08
C ALA A 33 -16.14 -10.15 7.98
N SER A 34 -15.54 -11.19 7.39
CA SER A 34 -16.17 -12.52 7.35
C SER A 34 -16.36 -13.12 8.76
N CYS A 35 -15.36 -12.98 9.64
CA CYS A 35 -15.45 -13.47 11.02
C CYS A 35 -16.49 -12.70 11.83
N VAL A 36 -16.56 -11.38 11.66
CA VAL A 36 -17.55 -10.52 12.34
C VAL A 36 -18.97 -10.84 11.86
N ARG A 37 -19.17 -11.06 10.54
CA ARG A 37 -20.48 -11.49 10.02
C ARG A 37 -20.90 -12.87 10.52
N ASP A 38 -19.97 -13.82 10.58
CA ASP A 38 -20.23 -15.15 11.12
C ASP A 38 -20.64 -15.03 12.61
N PHE A 39 -19.94 -14.21 13.38
CA PHE A 39 -20.30 -13.91 14.77
C PHE A 39 -21.72 -13.32 14.89
N HIS A 40 -22.06 -12.29 14.12
CA HIS A 40 -23.39 -11.67 14.16
C HIS A 40 -24.51 -12.63 13.77
N THR A 41 -24.25 -13.57 12.86
CA THR A 41 -25.24 -14.61 12.48
C THR A 41 -25.56 -15.54 13.66
N HIS A 42 -24.57 -15.83 14.50
CA HIS A 42 -24.72 -16.71 15.67
C HIS A 42 -25.07 -15.97 16.97
N ALA A 43 -24.95 -14.64 16.99
CA ALA A 43 -25.27 -13.77 18.12
C ALA A 43 -26.01 -12.50 17.64
N PRO A 44 -27.25 -12.64 17.12
CA PRO A 44 -28.00 -11.53 16.52
C PRO A 44 -28.34 -10.41 17.52
N ASP A 45 -28.33 -10.70 18.81
CA ASP A 45 -28.58 -9.69 19.86
C ASP A 45 -27.36 -8.80 20.13
N VAL A 46 -26.18 -9.13 19.58
CA VAL A 46 -24.89 -8.42 19.78
C VAL A 46 -24.49 -7.62 18.52
N VAL A 47 -25.40 -7.48 17.55
CA VAL A 47 -25.17 -7.07 16.15
C VAL A 47 -24.53 -5.70 15.92
N LYS A 48 -24.54 -4.80 16.91
CA LYS A 48 -24.09 -3.41 16.74
C LYS A 48 -22.64 -3.13 17.16
N SER A 49 -21.93 -4.07 17.79
CA SER A 49 -20.53 -3.85 18.20
C SER A 49 -19.54 -4.58 17.30
N ARG A 50 -18.55 -3.87 16.73
CA ARG A 50 -17.37 -4.53 16.14
C ARG A 50 -16.61 -5.26 17.25
N THR A 51 -16.65 -6.60 17.23
CA THR A 51 -16.08 -7.43 18.28
C THR A 51 -14.63 -7.83 18.02
N ALA A 52 -13.99 -8.37 19.05
CA ALA A 52 -12.70 -9.04 18.92
C ALA A 52 -12.90 -10.43 18.30
N VAL A 53 -12.12 -10.74 17.26
CA VAL A 53 -12.14 -12.06 16.62
C VAL A 53 -10.84 -12.80 16.88
N HIS A 54 -10.92 -14.10 17.12
CA HIS A 54 -9.76 -14.98 17.23
C HIS A 54 -9.34 -15.44 15.83
N ALA A 55 -8.05 -15.30 15.55
CA ALA A 55 -7.40 -15.82 14.36
C ALA A 55 -6.17 -16.63 14.73
N LYS A 56 -5.83 -17.63 13.92
CA LYS A 56 -4.57 -18.36 14.03
C LYS A 56 -3.66 -18.06 12.84
N VAL A 57 -2.74 -17.12 13.04
CA VAL A 57 -1.84 -16.60 11.99
C VAL A 57 -0.41 -17.04 12.28
N LEU A 58 0.24 -17.72 11.33
CA LEU A 58 1.61 -18.23 11.48
C LEU A 58 1.79 -19.08 12.76
N ASN A 59 0.81 -19.93 13.06
CA ASN A 59 0.74 -20.77 14.26
C ASN A 59 0.74 -20.00 15.61
N ARG A 60 0.36 -18.72 15.59
CA ARG A 60 0.16 -17.90 16.78
C ARG A 60 -1.32 -17.61 16.96
N ASN A 61 -1.79 -17.63 18.20
CA ASN A 61 -3.14 -17.17 18.52
C ASN A 61 -3.14 -15.65 18.53
N VAL A 62 -4.05 -15.07 17.75
CA VAL A 62 -4.17 -13.63 17.57
C VAL A 62 -5.60 -13.22 17.91
N ALA A 63 -5.77 -12.34 18.88
CA ALA A 63 -7.02 -11.62 19.10
C ALA A 63 -7.00 -10.34 18.25
N VAL A 64 -7.79 -10.30 17.19
CA VAL A 64 -7.92 -9.13 16.32
C VAL A 64 -8.97 -8.20 16.92
N ILE A 65 -8.53 -7.03 17.35
CA ILE A 65 -9.33 -6.02 18.06
C ILE A 65 -9.68 -4.89 17.10
N SER A 66 -10.97 -4.70 16.83
CA SER A 66 -11.44 -3.78 15.78
C SER A 66 -12.28 -2.62 16.30
N SER A 67 -12.73 -2.62 17.57
CA SER A 67 -13.40 -1.47 18.17
C SER A 67 -12.40 -0.36 18.52
N HIS A 68 -12.78 0.89 18.28
CA HIS A 68 -11.94 2.05 18.60
C HIS A 68 -11.64 2.15 20.09
N ALA A 69 -12.66 1.96 20.95
CA ALA A 69 -12.50 2.01 22.40
C ALA A 69 -11.54 0.92 22.91
N GLN A 70 -11.69 -0.32 22.41
CA GLN A 70 -10.84 -1.45 22.79
C GLN A 70 -9.40 -1.27 22.33
N VAL A 71 -9.19 -0.77 21.10
CA VAL A 71 -7.85 -0.43 20.60
C VAL A 71 -7.21 0.64 21.49
N LYS A 72 -7.93 1.73 21.81
CA LYS A 72 -7.42 2.78 22.71
C LYS A 72 -7.07 2.23 24.09
N HIS A 73 -7.92 1.36 24.64
CA HIS A 73 -7.68 0.71 25.93
C HIS A 73 -6.37 -0.08 25.95
N ILE A 74 -6.10 -0.87 24.90
CA ILE A 74 -4.84 -1.60 24.77
C ILE A 74 -3.66 -0.64 24.59
N LEU A 75 -3.80 0.41 23.77
CA LEU A 75 -2.72 1.38 23.53
C LEU A 75 -2.38 2.24 24.76
N ALA A 76 -3.32 2.44 25.67
CA ALA A 76 -3.12 3.21 26.89
C ALA A 76 -2.39 2.42 27.99
N ARG A 77 -2.33 1.08 27.89
CA ARG A 77 -1.66 0.26 28.89
C ARG A 77 -0.14 0.39 28.80
N PRO A 78 0.55 0.38 29.95
CA PRO A 78 2.01 0.38 29.96
C PRO A 78 2.55 -0.91 29.33
N ASP A 79 3.72 -0.78 28.70
CA ASP A 79 4.50 -1.88 28.13
C ASP A 79 5.53 -2.44 29.13
N THR A 80 5.44 -2.07 30.42
CA THR A 80 6.32 -2.54 31.51
C THR A 80 5.68 -3.62 32.37
N ASN A 81 6.52 -4.54 32.87
CA ASN A 81 6.17 -5.52 33.91
C ASN A 81 6.59 -5.06 35.31
N GLU A 82 7.00 -3.80 35.51
CA GLU A 82 7.70 -3.34 36.73
C GLU A 82 6.87 -3.48 38.02
N ALA A 83 5.54 -3.55 37.92
CA ALA A 83 4.65 -3.80 39.06
C ALA A 83 4.08 -5.24 39.10
N GLY A 84 4.62 -6.17 38.31
CA GLY A 84 4.13 -7.55 38.25
C GLY A 84 2.71 -7.70 37.68
N GLY A 85 2.19 -6.70 36.94
CA GLY A 85 0.90 -6.74 36.23
C GLY A 85 1.02 -7.25 34.79
N PRO A 86 -0.10 -7.48 34.06
CA PRO A 86 -0.07 -7.85 32.65
C PRO A 86 0.50 -6.71 31.79
N SER A 87 1.56 -7.00 31.03
CA SER A 87 2.13 -6.07 30.06
C SER A 87 1.72 -6.43 28.64
N LEU A 88 1.55 -5.39 27.82
CA LEU A 88 1.33 -5.49 26.39
C LEU A 88 2.58 -5.02 25.67
N VAL A 89 3.48 -5.97 25.38
CA VAL A 89 4.83 -5.66 24.85
C VAL A 89 4.87 -5.69 23.33
N ALA A 90 5.53 -4.72 22.70
CA ALA A 90 5.75 -4.72 21.26
C ALA A 90 6.89 -5.68 20.87
N THR A 91 7.96 -5.73 21.67
CA THR A 91 9.14 -6.56 21.39
C THR A 91 8.77 -8.04 21.27
N GLY A 92 7.95 -8.57 22.18
CA GLY A 92 7.51 -9.96 22.13
C GLY A 92 6.69 -10.31 20.88
N ALA A 93 5.97 -9.33 20.31
CA ALA A 93 5.21 -9.53 19.08
C ALA A 93 6.14 -9.57 17.85
N TYR A 94 7.10 -8.65 17.77
CA TYR A 94 7.86 -8.37 16.55
C TYR A 94 9.26 -8.96 16.48
N LYS A 95 9.92 -9.26 17.61
CA LYS A 95 11.34 -9.65 17.67
C LYS A 95 11.68 -10.81 16.73
N GLN A 96 10.83 -11.83 16.67
CA GLN A 96 11.04 -13.00 15.80
C GLN A 96 11.09 -12.65 14.30
N PHE A 97 10.39 -11.59 13.89
CA PHE A 97 10.24 -11.22 12.48
C PHE A 97 11.17 -10.07 12.09
N LEU A 98 11.45 -9.15 13.01
CA LEU A 98 12.06 -7.86 12.69
C LEU A 98 13.49 -7.70 13.20
N ALA A 99 13.94 -8.47 14.20
CA ALA A 99 15.25 -8.25 14.82
C ALA A 99 16.43 -8.45 13.86
N ASP A 100 16.30 -9.35 12.88
CA ASP A 100 17.34 -9.57 11.87
C ASP A 100 17.42 -8.46 10.81
N PHE A 101 16.40 -7.62 10.69
CA PHE A 101 16.32 -6.56 9.69
C PHE A 101 16.48 -5.16 10.32
N PHE A 102 16.05 -4.99 11.56
CA PHE A 102 16.21 -3.77 12.35
C PHE A 102 16.92 -4.13 13.67
N PRO A 103 18.27 -4.22 13.66
CA PRO A 103 19.02 -4.56 14.86
C PRO A 103 18.85 -3.48 15.94
N GLY A 104 18.83 -3.91 17.20
CA GLY A 104 18.79 -3.01 18.35
C GLY A 104 20.12 -2.26 18.56
N PRO A 105 20.11 -1.18 19.36
CA PRO A 105 18.93 -0.56 19.98
C PRO A 105 18.07 0.20 18.95
N ASN A 106 16.74 0.07 19.07
CA ASN A 106 15.76 0.85 18.32
C ASN A 106 14.39 0.89 19.02
N LEU A 107 13.56 1.88 18.70
CA LEU A 107 12.23 2.08 19.28
C LEU A 107 11.22 0.97 18.95
N LEU A 108 11.41 0.27 17.83
CA LEU A 108 10.50 -0.79 17.39
C LEU A 108 10.62 -2.06 18.26
N LEU A 109 11.82 -2.37 18.74
CA LEU A 109 12.17 -3.58 19.48
C LEU A 109 12.67 -3.28 20.90
N SER A 110 12.10 -2.25 21.51
CA SER A 110 12.30 -1.92 22.91
C SER A 110 10.94 -1.68 23.57
N ASP A 111 10.86 -1.97 24.87
CA ASP A 111 9.71 -1.67 25.71
C ASP A 111 10.16 -1.05 27.03
N GLY A 112 9.22 -0.46 27.77
CA GLY A 112 9.41 0.04 29.11
C GLY A 112 10.39 1.20 29.25
N VAL A 113 11.15 1.24 30.35
CA VAL A 113 12.08 2.35 30.65
C VAL A 113 13.11 2.56 29.54
N ALA A 114 13.64 1.48 28.95
CA ALA A 114 14.59 1.57 27.84
C ALA A 114 13.95 2.25 26.61
N HIS A 115 12.71 1.88 26.29
CA HIS A 115 11.95 2.52 25.22
C HIS A 115 11.61 3.98 25.55
N ALA A 116 11.16 4.26 26.78
CA ALA A 116 10.78 5.60 27.21
C ALA A 116 11.95 6.59 27.13
N GLY A 117 13.13 6.21 27.64
CA GLY A 117 14.32 7.05 27.56
C GLY A 117 14.78 7.29 26.11
N MET A 118 14.78 6.23 25.28
CA MET A 118 15.10 6.36 23.86
C MET A 118 14.09 7.26 23.13
N ARG A 119 12.79 7.09 23.41
CA ARG A 119 11.72 7.89 22.81
C ARG A 119 11.87 9.36 23.14
N GLU A 120 12.11 9.70 24.41
CA GLU A 120 12.30 11.09 24.84
C GLU A 120 13.48 11.75 24.11
N ALA A 121 14.59 11.03 23.97
CA ALA A 121 15.74 11.52 23.22
C ALA A 121 15.41 11.74 21.73
N TRP A 122 14.62 10.85 21.12
CA TRP A 122 14.20 11.00 19.72
C TRP A 122 13.14 12.06 19.48
N LEU A 123 12.22 12.28 20.42
CA LEU A 123 11.27 13.39 20.35
C LEU A 123 12.02 14.72 20.25
N ARG A 124 13.04 14.93 21.09
CA ARG A 124 13.91 16.12 21.04
C ARG A 124 14.68 16.23 19.73
N ARG A 125 15.14 15.12 19.14
CA ARG A 125 15.84 15.13 17.84
C ARG A 125 14.92 15.44 16.66
N MET A 126 13.65 15.08 16.75
CA MET A 126 12.64 15.25 15.70
C MET A 126 11.86 16.56 15.84
N GLU A 127 12.00 17.29 16.95
CA GLU A 127 11.29 18.53 17.20
C GLU A 127 11.50 19.56 16.07
N GLY A 128 10.40 20.12 15.56
CA GLY A 128 10.39 21.09 14.46
C GLY A 128 10.93 20.56 13.14
N GLN A 129 11.10 19.24 12.98
CA GLN A 129 11.62 18.65 11.75
C GLN A 129 10.65 18.86 10.57
N GLU A 130 9.35 18.77 10.83
CA GLU A 130 8.29 19.01 9.87
C GLU A 130 8.33 20.45 9.31
N ALA A 131 8.41 21.46 10.19
CA ALA A 131 8.54 22.85 9.78
C ALA A 131 9.83 23.12 8.99
N ARG A 132 10.96 22.53 9.43
CA ARG A 132 12.26 22.65 8.73
C ARG A 132 12.24 22.05 7.34
N MET A 133 11.54 20.93 7.16
CA MET A 133 11.50 20.22 5.88
C MET A 133 10.43 20.75 4.91
N ARG A 134 9.45 21.51 5.39
CA ARG A 134 8.35 22.05 4.58
C ARG A 134 8.80 22.73 3.28
N PRO A 135 9.79 23.64 3.25
CA PRO A 135 10.23 24.27 2.00
C PRO A 135 10.71 23.24 0.97
N PHE A 136 11.49 22.25 1.42
CA PHE A 136 11.99 21.19 0.56
C PHE A 136 10.88 20.25 0.09
N ILE A 137 9.93 19.89 0.96
CA ILE A 137 8.75 19.07 0.58
C ILE A 137 8.00 19.75 -0.56
N ARG A 138 7.71 21.05 -0.42
CA ARG A 138 7.00 21.84 -1.43
C ARG A 138 7.79 21.94 -2.73
N GLN A 139 9.11 22.16 -2.65
CA GLN A 139 9.99 22.19 -3.82
C GLN A 139 10.00 20.84 -4.55
N ALA A 140 10.24 19.74 -3.83
CA ALA A 140 10.27 18.40 -4.40
C ALA A 140 8.93 18.02 -5.04
N ALA A 141 7.81 18.39 -4.42
CA ALA A 141 6.47 18.20 -4.99
C ALA A 141 6.28 19.00 -6.29
N THR A 142 6.69 20.27 -6.29
CA THR A 142 6.58 21.16 -7.45
C THR A 142 7.38 20.59 -8.62
N GLU A 143 8.67 20.30 -8.42
CA GLU A 143 9.54 19.73 -9.46
C GLU A 143 9.01 18.39 -9.98
N HIS A 144 8.52 17.54 -9.08
CA HIS A 144 7.97 16.22 -9.43
C HIS A 144 6.73 16.32 -10.30
N PHE A 145 5.73 17.12 -9.92
CA PHE A 145 4.48 17.20 -10.66
C PHE A 145 4.55 18.12 -11.89
N GLN A 146 5.35 19.18 -11.87
CA GLN A 146 5.60 19.98 -13.08
C GLN A 146 6.29 19.15 -14.16
N GLY A 147 7.28 18.33 -13.79
CA GLY A 147 7.95 17.42 -14.71
C GLY A 147 7.04 16.33 -15.29
N LEU A 148 5.85 16.13 -14.71
CA LEU A 148 4.84 15.16 -15.14
C LEU A 148 3.59 15.82 -15.74
N ALA A 149 3.54 17.14 -15.85
CA ALA A 149 2.37 17.85 -16.37
C ALA A 149 2.00 17.35 -17.78
N GLY A 150 0.70 17.11 -18.00
CA GLY A 150 0.16 16.51 -19.23
C GLY A 150 0.34 14.98 -19.34
N SER A 151 1.04 14.34 -18.41
CA SER A 151 1.31 12.90 -18.46
C SER A 151 0.26 12.09 -17.70
N ARG A 152 0.01 10.86 -18.17
CA ARG A 152 -0.74 9.84 -17.43
C ARG A 152 0.22 9.01 -16.59
N ILE A 153 -0.06 8.88 -15.29
CA ILE A 153 0.84 8.24 -14.33
C ILE A 153 0.10 7.21 -13.47
N ASP A 154 0.80 6.15 -13.05
CA ASP A 154 0.41 5.39 -11.85
C ASP A 154 0.68 6.28 -10.63
N LEU A 155 -0.40 6.74 -9.99
CA LEU A 155 -0.31 7.69 -8.88
C LEU A 155 0.54 7.13 -7.73
N TYR A 156 0.30 5.88 -7.31
CA TYR A 156 1.01 5.31 -6.16
C TYR A 156 2.51 5.16 -6.45
N GLU A 157 2.88 4.67 -7.62
CA GLU A 157 4.30 4.48 -7.98
C GLU A 157 5.02 5.82 -8.17
N SER A 158 4.33 6.82 -8.73
CA SER A 158 4.81 8.21 -8.81
C SER A 158 5.06 8.80 -7.41
N LEU A 159 4.10 8.65 -6.49
CA LEU A 159 4.21 9.14 -5.12
C LEU A 159 5.23 8.37 -4.29
N LYS A 160 5.45 7.09 -4.56
CA LYS A 160 6.53 6.31 -3.96
C LYS A 160 7.89 6.89 -4.34
N SER A 161 8.04 7.35 -5.58
CA SER A 161 9.27 8.00 -6.05
C SER A 161 9.49 9.33 -5.33
N LEU A 162 8.44 10.16 -5.21
CA LEU A 162 8.50 11.40 -4.42
C LEU A 162 8.82 11.14 -2.93
N ALA A 163 8.20 10.13 -2.34
CA ALA A 163 8.45 9.73 -0.95
C ALA A 163 9.89 9.26 -0.71
N TRP A 164 10.52 8.57 -1.67
CA TRP A 164 11.95 8.27 -1.62
C TRP A 164 12.80 9.54 -1.59
N LYS A 165 12.54 10.50 -2.49
CA LYS A 165 13.25 11.78 -2.52
C LYS A 165 13.15 12.48 -1.17
N ILE A 166 11.94 12.53 -0.61
CA ILE A 166 11.67 13.16 0.69
C ILE A 166 12.40 12.46 1.83
N ALA A 167 12.26 11.14 1.97
CA ALA A 167 12.89 10.40 3.05
C ALA A 167 14.43 10.44 2.98
N MET A 168 15.01 10.23 1.79
CA MET A 168 16.47 10.25 1.59
C MET A 168 17.05 11.64 1.85
N ARG A 169 16.42 12.71 1.35
CA ARG A 169 16.88 14.07 1.61
C ARG A 169 16.78 14.41 3.10
N THR A 170 15.66 14.05 3.72
CA THR A 170 15.41 14.40 5.13
C THR A 170 16.43 13.77 6.06
N PHE A 171 16.69 12.47 5.90
CA PHE A 171 17.43 11.70 6.90
C PHE A 171 18.89 11.42 6.53
N LEU A 172 19.25 11.52 5.24
CA LEU A 172 20.61 11.27 4.74
C LEU A 172 21.19 12.45 3.96
N GLN A 173 20.39 13.51 3.74
CA GLN A 173 20.73 14.64 2.88
C GLN A 173 21.14 14.21 1.47
N LEU A 174 20.63 13.08 0.99
CA LEU A 174 20.94 12.57 -0.34
C LEU A 174 20.04 13.19 -1.40
N ASP A 175 20.66 13.57 -2.52
CA ASP A 175 19.97 13.96 -3.74
C ASP A 175 19.70 12.74 -4.64
N GLU A 176 18.64 12.77 -5.44
CA GLU A 176 18.28 11.65 -6.32
C GLU A 176 19.30 11.38 -7.43
N LYS A 177 20.13 12.37 -7.77
CA LYS A 177 21.20 12.24 -8.77
C LYS A 177 22.43 11.51 -8.23
N GLU A 178 22.57 11.38 -6.91
CA GLU A 178 23.69 10.65 -6.30
C GLU A 178 23.52 9.14 -6.52
N ALA A 179 24.54 8.45 -7.04
CA ALA A 179 24.48 6.98 -7.24
C ALA A 179 24.14 6.20 -5.95
N LEU A 180 24.55 6.74 -4.80
CA LEU A 180 24.25 6.18 -3.48
C LEU A 180 22.74 6.15 -3.18
N PHE A 181 21.96 7.09 -3.72
CA PHE A 181 20.50 7.10 -3.59
C PHE A 181 19.91 5.80 -4.15
N GLY A 182 20.25 5.46 -5.39
CA GLY A 182 19.76 4.25 -6.07
C GLY A 182 20.23 2.96 -5.39
N GLU A 183 21.46 2.94 -4.86
CA GLU A 183 21.98 1.80 -4.10
C GLU A 183 21.20 1.58 -2.80
N ILE A 184 20.98 2.63 -2.01
CA ILE A 184 20.21 2.55 -0.75
C ILE A 184 18.78 2.13 -1.03
N GLN A 185 18.12 2.73 -2.04
CA GLN A 185 16.76 2.35 -2.43
C GLN A 185 16.66 0.86 -2.77
N LYS A 186 17.59 0.34 -3.59
CA LYS A 186 17.62 -1.08 -3.96
C LYS A 186 17.81 -1.98 -2.74
N LEU A 187 18.77 -1.65 -1.88
CA LEU A 187 19.06 -2.44 -0.67
C LEU A 187 17.88 -2.41 0.31
N GLN A 188 17.18 -1.29 0.45
CA GLN A 188 15.99 -1.20 1.30
C GLN A 188 14.82 -2.06 0.77
N GLU A 189 14.65 -2.15 -0.55
CA GLU A 189 13.69 -3.09 -1.15
C GLU A 189 14.08 -4.56 -0.91
N ASP A 190 15.37 -4.90 -1.00
CA ASP A 190 15.86 -6.26 -0.72
C ASP A 190 15.73 -6.62 0.77
N LEU A 191 15.98 -5.66 1.67
CA LEU A 191 15.72 -5.79 3.11
C LEU A 191 14.23 -6.11 3.36
N LEU A 192 13.31 -5.36 2.77
CA LEU A 192 11.87 -5.59 2.92
C LEU A 192 11.44 -6.96 2.37
N ARG A 193 11.96 -7.38 1.21
CA ARG A 193 11.66 -8.71 0.65
C ARG A 193 12.16 -9.83 1.55
N GLY A 194 13.30 -9.65 2.20
CA GLY A 194 13.79 -10.58 3.21
C GLY A 194 12.90 -10.62 4.45
N GLN A 195 12.43 -9.46 4.92
CA GLN A 195 11.57 -9.31 6.09
C GLN A 195 10.23 -10.04 5.94
N PHE A 196 9.61 -9.95 4.76
CA PHE A 196 8.31 -10.56 4.48
C PHE A 196 8.41 -11.89 3.71
N SER A 197 9.59 -12.53 3.73
CA SER A 197 9.80 -13.86 3.12
C SER A 197 9.04 -14.94 3.89
N LEU A 198 8.19 -15.70 3.20
CA LEU A 198 7.57 -16.92 3.75
C LEU A 198 8.57 -18.08 3.90
N PHE A 199 9.79 -17.94 3.36
CA PHE A 199 10.88 -18.89 3.57
C PHE A 199 11.68 -18.47 4.83
N PRO A 200 11.55 -19.17 5.96
CA PRO A 200 12.04 -18.71 7.26
C PRO A 200 13.54 -18.98 7.47
N VAL A 201 14.20 -19.67 6.54
CA VAL A 201 15.60 -20.11 6.68
C VAL A 201 16.54 -19.24 5.86
N SER A 202 17.66 -18.85 6.47
CA SER A 202 18.74 -18.14 5.79
C SER A 202 19.71 -19.14 5.16
N VAL A 203 19.61 -19.33 3.85
CA VAL A 203 20.50 -20.20 3.06
C VAL A 203 21.25 -19.37 2.01
N ASN A 204 22.56 -19.60 1.89
CA ASN A 204 23.44 -19.04 0.87
C ASN A 204 24.35 -20.16 0.34
N LEU A 205 24.18 -20.53 -0.93
CA LEU A 205 24.94 -21.59 -1.62
C LEU A 205 25.85 -21.00 -2.72
N GLY A 206 26.28 -19.74 -2.57
CA GLY A 206 27.09 -19.04 -3.57
C GLY A 206 26.27 -18.54 -4.75
N LEU A 207 25.83 -19.44 -5.64
CA LEU A 207 25.03 -19.10 -6.83
C LEU A 207 23.56 -18.80 -6.52
N TRP A 208 23.08 -19.18 -5.34
CA TRP A 208 21.71 -18.95 -4.90
C TRP A 208 21.67 -18.49 -3.44
N GLN A 209 20.86 -17.46 -3.17
CA GLN A 209 20.60 -16.95 -1.83
C GLN A 209 19.09 -16.87 -1.59
N SER A 210 18.65 -17.41 -0.45
CA SER A 210 17.28 -17.25 0.03
C SER A 210 16.91 -15.76 0.16
N PRO A 211 15.63 -15.38 -0.03
CA PRO A 211 15.19 -14.00 0.17
C PRO A 211 15.57 -13.43 1.54
N ARG A 212 15.45 -14.24 2.60
CA ARG A 212 15.86 -13.89 3.96
C ARG A 212 17.36 -13.59 4.06
N SER A 213 18.22 -14.45 3.50
CA SER A 213 19.68 -14.24 3.48
C SER A 213 20.05 -12.97 2.71
N ARG A 214 19.40 -12.70 1.56
CA ARG A 214 19.63 -11.47 0.79
C ARG A 214 19.25 -10.23 1.58
N GLY A 215 18.10 -10.24 2.27
CA GLY A 215 17.69 -9.11 3.09
C GLY A 215 18.62 -8.85 4.28
N ILE A 216 19.17 -9.90 4.90
CA ILE A 216 20.19 -9.76 5.97
C ILE A 216 21.49 -9.16 5.43
N ALA A 217 21.95 -9.60 4.25
CA ALA A 217 23.12 -9.02 3.60
C ALA A 217 22.88 -7.54 3.23
N ALA A 218 21.70 -7.22 2.71
CA ALA A 218 21.31 -5.85 2.40
C ALA A 218 21.29 -4.96 3.65
N ARG A 219 20.75 -5.45 4.78
CA ARG A 219 20.79 -4.77 6.08
C ARG A 219 22.22 -4.44 6.51
N ASN A 220 23.16 -5.38 6.39
CA ASN A 220 24.55 -5.12 6.77
C ASN A 220 25.18 -4.04 5.89
N LYS A 221 24.95 -4.09 4.57
CA LYS A 221 25.47 -3.09 3.64
C LYS A 221 24.85 -1.71 3.87
N LEU A 222 23.55 -1.64 4.12
CA LEU A 222 22.85 -0.39 4.45
C LEU A 222 23.45 0.26 5.69
N ARG A 223 23.71 -0.50 6.77
CA ARG A 223 24.31 0.06 7.99
C ARG A 223 25.68 0.66 7.72
N GLU A 224 26.52 -0.01 6.93
CA GLU A 224 27.83 0.51 6.53
C GLU A 224 27.70 1.83 5.75
N LEU A 225 26.85 1.86 4.73
CA LEU A 225 26.63 3.04 3.88
C LEU A 225 26.03 4.21 4.66
N ILE A 226 25.00 3.95 5.47
CA ILE A 226 24.36 4.96 6.33
C ILE A 226 25.35 5.48 7.34
N SER A 227 26.11 4.61 8.03
CA SER A 227 27.12 5.04 8.99
C SER A 227 28.17 5.95 8.33
N LYS A 228 28.66 5.57 7.15
CA LYS A 228 29.62 6.38 6.39
C LYS A 228 29.04 7.73 5.97
N ARG A 229 27.78 7.77 5.51
CA ARG A 229 27.10 9.02 5.12
C ARG A 229 26.83 9.92 6.32
N MET A 230 26.46 9.35 7.47
CA MET A 230 26.12 10.10 8.68
C MET A 230 27.34 10.67 9.39
N GLN A 231 28.54 10.09 9.22
CA GLN A 231 29.76 10.54 9.90
C GLN A 231 30.05 12.04 9.74
N PRO A 232 30.10 12.63 8.53
CA PRO A 232 30.32 14.08 8.38
C PRO A 232 29.10 14.90 8.85
N LEU A 233 27.87 14.42 8.64
CA LEU A 233 26.66 15.14 9.03
C LEU A 233 26.62 15.35 10.55
N LEU A 234 26.99 14.33 11.32
CA LEU A 234 27.04 14.40 12.77
C LEU A 234 28.11 15.37 13.31
N GLN A 235 29.08 15.76 12.48
CA GLN A 235 30.12 16.74 12.82
C GLN A 235 29.71 18.19 12.47
N GLY A 236 28.75 18.36 11.55
CA GLY A 236 28.11 19.65 11.21
C GLY A 236 26.96 19.44 10.23
N GLY A 237 25.76 19.95 10.57
CA GLY A 237 24.59 19.89 9.69
C GLY A 237 23.64 18.70 9.86
N CYS A 238 23.81 17.80 10.83
CA CYS A 238 22.87 16.69 11.06
C CYS A 238 21.48 17.19 11.52
N PRO A 239 20.38 16.74 10.91
CA PRO A 239 19.02 17.08 11.34
C PRO A 239 18.69 16.56 12.75
N PHE A 240 19.41 15.54 13.23
CA PHE A 240 19.22 14.88 14.52
C PHE A 240 20.27 15.25 15.58
N ARG A 241 21.05 16.31 15.36
CA ARG A 241 22.12 16.69 16.28
C ARG A 241 21.53 16.93 17.68
N ALA A 242 21.99 16.17 18.67
CA ALA A 242 21.70 16.46 20.06
C ALA A 242 22.40 17.78 20.42
N MET A 243 21.71 18.67 21.14
CA MET A 243 22.19 20.01 21.52
C MET A 243 23.40 20.03 22.48
N SER A 244 24.19 18.95 22.57
CA SER A 244 25.36 18.89 23.46
C SER A 244 26.68 19.15 22.72
N ASP A 245 27.52 20.03 23.27
CA ASP A 245 28.85 20.38 22.75
C ASP A 245 29.85 19.22 22.72
N LYS A 246 29.54 18.08 23.37
CA LYS A 246 30.46 16.94 23.53
C LYS A 246 30.43 15.90 22.40
N GLY A 247 29.59 16.10 21.37
CA GLY A 247 29.41 15.10 20.30
C GLY A 247 28.74 13.80 20.78
N LEU A 248 28.48 12.85 19.87
CA LEU A 248 27.84 11.55 20.19
C LEU A 248 28.89 10.47 20.51
N THR A 249 28.61 9.63 21.52
CA THR A 249 29.34 8.39 21.81
C THR A 249 29.20 7.35 20.69
N ALA A 250 29.99 6.27 20.73
CA ALA A 250 29.91 5.20 19.72
C ALA A 250 28.53 4.50 19.73
N ASP A 251 27.96 4.28 20.91
CA ASP A 251 26.66 3.63 21.06
C ASP A 251 25.52 4.52 20.58
N GLU A 252 25.57 5.82 20.88
CA GLU A 252 24.60 6.78 20.36
C GLU A 252 24.67 6.90 18.82
N ARG A 253 25.88 6.85 18.24
CA ARG A 253 26.02 6.81 16.77
C ARG A 253 25.41 5.54 16.17
N ASN A 254 25.64 4.39 16.79
CA ASN A 254 25.03 3.12 16.36
C ASN A 254 23.51 3.17 16.46
N GLU A 255 22.96 3.75 17.52
CA GLU A 255 21.53 3.96 17.68
C GLU A 255 20.96 4.87 16.58
N VAL A 256 21.63 5.99 16.28
CA VAL A 256 21.22 6.89 15.19
C VAL A 256 21.20 6.17 13.84
N VAL A 257 22.25 5.40 13.52
CA VAL A 257 22.31 4.61 12.28
C VAL A 257 21.15 3.61 12.18
N ASN A 258 20.82 2.92 13.28
CA ASN A 258 19.72 1.96 13.30
C ASN A 258 18.35 2.63 13.11
N HIS A 259 18.12 3.82 13.67
CA HIS A 259 16.88 4.56 13.45
C HIS A 259 16.80 5.16 12.06
N VAL A 260 17.90 5.70 11.53
CA VAL A 260 17.94 6.18 10.15
C VAL A 260 17.65 5.04 9.17
N LEU A 261 18.21 3.84 9.39
CA LEU A 261 17.86 2.64 8.63
C LEU A 261 16.34 2.37 8.64
N MET A 262 15.69 2.54 9.79
CA MET A 262 14.25 2.36 9.95
C MET A 262 13.42 3.47 9.28
N PHE A 263 13.79 4.73 9.48
CA PHE A 263 13.09 5.90 8.93
C PHE A 263 13.22 5.99 7.41
N THR A 264 14.28 5.43 6.85
CA THR A 264 14.55 5.34 5.41
C THR A 264 14.14 4.01 4.80
N SER A 265 13.42 3.16 5.56
CA SER A 265 13.01 1.84 5.10
C SER A 265 12.01 1.91 3.96
N SER A 266 12.04 0.89 3.08
CA SER A 266 11.02 0.74 2.02
C SER A 266 9.61 0.65 2.61
N LEU A 267 9.44 0.12 3.83
CA LEU A 267 8.15 0.10 4.52
C LEU A 267 7.65 1.52 4.85
N ALA A 268 8.51 2.36 5.42
CA ALA A 268 8.17 3.75 5.73
C ALA A 268 7.81 4.54 4.45
N VAL A 269 8.62 4.40 3.40
CA VAL A 269 8.37 5.06 2.11
C VAL A 269 7.05 4.61 1.47
N LYS A 270 6.76 3.30 1.49
CA LYS A 270 5.49 2.76 0.99
C LYS A 270 4.29 3.22 1.82
N GLY A 271 4.49 3.42 3.12
CA GLY A 271 3.48 3.98 4.01
C GLY A 271 3.18 5.45 3.72
N ILE A 272 4.21 6.27 3.51
CA ILE A 272 4.06 7.67 3.07
C ILE A 272 3.33 7.73 1.73
N ALA A 273 3.77 6.94 0.74
CA ALA A 273 3.17 6.91 -0.58
C ALA A 273 1.70 6.45 -0.58
N SER A 274 1.36 5.50 0.29
CA SER A 274 0.00 5.00 0.49
C SER A 274 -0.93 6.11 1.01
N LEU A 275 -0.56 6.74 2.12
CA LEU A 275 -1.38 7.79 2.72
C LEU A 275 -1.46 9.02 1.82
N LEU A 276 -0.34 9.39 1.18
CA LEU A 276 -0.30 10.49 0.22
C LEU A 276 -1.17 10.20 -1.01
N ALA A 277 -1.21 8.96 -1.49
CA ALA A 277 -2.09 8.57 -2.60
C ALA A 277 -3.56 8.73 -2.20
N ALA A 278 -3.96 8.21 -1.03
CA ALA A 278 -5.33 8.39 -0.53
C ALA A 278 -5.69 9.88 -0.42
N TYR A 279 -4.80 10.67 0.19
CA TYR A 279 -5.02 12.10 0.41
C TYR A 279 -5.15 12.90 -0.90
N LEU A 280 -4.33 12.59 -1.92
CA LEU A 280 -4.42 13.25 -3.22
C LEU A 280 -5.69 12.83 -3.97
N LEU A 281 -6.10 11.56 -3.90
CA LEU A 281 -7.36 11.11 -4.49
C LEU A 281 -8.56 11.81 -3.82
N ASP A 282 -8.56 11.88 -2.49
CA ASP A 282 -9.58 12.60 -1.72
C ASP A 282 -9.64 14.09 -2.08
N VAL A 283 -8.50 14.78 -2.19
CA VAL A 283 -8.48 16.21 -2.51
C VAL A 283 -8.89 16.50 -3.95
N PHE A 284 -8.34 15.75 -4.91
CA PHE A 284 -8.45 16.10 -6.33
C PHE A 284 -9.63 15.41 -7.03
N LEU A 285 -9.99 14.20 -6.64
CA LEU A 285 -10.95 13.37 -7.37
C LEU A 285 -12.26 13.11 -6.60
N TYR A 286 -12.34 13.44 -5.30
CA TYR A 286 -13.60 13.31 -4.58
C TYR A 286 -14.64 14.30 -5.09
N GLU A 287 -15.83 13.76 -5.36
CA GLU A 287 -17.00 14.49 -5.83
C GLU A 287 -18.22 14.02 -5.04
N LYS A 288 -19.08 14.97 -4.69
CA LYS A 288 -20.37 14.68 -4.06
C LYS A 288 -21.41 15.62 -4.63
N ASP A 289 -22.55 15.05 -5.05
CA ASP A 289 -23.67 15.79 -5.65
C ASP A 289 -23.24 16.65 -6.85
N ASP A 290 -22.44 16.07 -7.76
CA ASP A 290 -21.83 16.73 -8.94
C ASP A 290 -20.92 17.93 -8.61
N VAL A 291 -20.47 18.05 -7.35
CA VAL A 291 -19.54 19.11 -6.91
C VAL A 291 -18.20 18.50 -6.48
N ARG A 292 -17.13 18.86 -7.19
CA ARG A 292 -15.77 18.47 -6.83
C ARG A 292 -15.34 19.18 -5.55
N LEU A 293 -14.73 18.43 -4.64
CA LEU A 293 -14.18 19.02 -3.42
C LEU A 293 -13.05 20.02 -3.73
N LEU A 294 -12.29 19.78 -4.79
CA LEU A 294 -11.24 20.67 -5.27
C LEU A 294 -11.74 22.11 -5.46
N ASP A 295 -12.92 22.30 -6.06
CA ASP A 295 -13.50 23.61 -6.34
C ASP A 295 -13.80 24.36 -5.03
N LYS A 296 -14.29 23.64 -4.01
CA LYS A 296 -14.48 24.19 -2.67
C LYS A 296 -13.15 24.60 -2.03
N ILE A 297 -12.11 23.76 -2.12
CA ILE A 297 -10.79 24.07 -1.55
C ILE A 297 -10.17 25.30 -2.23
N GLN A 298 -10.33 25.43 -3.55
CA GLN A 298 -9.76 26.53 -4.34
C GLN A 298 -10.37 27.90 -4.03
N VAL A 299 -11.58 27.99 -3.48
CA VAL A 299 -12.18 29.27 -3.06
C VAL A 299 -11.81 29.67 -1.63
N LEU A 300 -11.43 28.72 -0.77
CA LEU A 300 -10.99 29.00 0.61
C LEU A 300 -9.68 29.80 0.64
N ARG A 301 -9.50 30.61 1.69
CA ARG A 301 -8.32 31.48 1.86
C ARG A 301 -7.66 31.29 3.23
N GLY A 302 -6.36 31.55 3.30
CA GLY A 302 -5.58 31.59 4.54
C GLY A 302 -5.88 30.43 5.50
N ASN A 303 -6.34 30.78 6.70
CA ASN A 303 -6.60 29.83 7.79
C ASN A 303 -7.72 28.83 7.48
N GLU A 304 -8.71 29.19 6.69
CA GLU A 304 -9.84 28.31 6.34
C GLU A 304 -9.36 27.16 5.44
N ARG A 305 -8.59 27.49 4.39
CA ARG A 305 -7.97 26.48 3.51
C ARG A 305 -7.05 25.56 4.33
N ALA A 306 -6.25 26.15 5.22
CA ALA A 306 -5.36 25.37 6.08
C ALA A 306 -6.12 24.44 7.05
N ALA A 307 -7.24 24.90 7.61
CA ALA A 307 -8.11 24.08 8.47
C ALA A 307 -8.76 22.94 7.69
N MET A 308 -9.25 23.21 6.48
CA MET A 308 -9.82 22.20 5.59
C MET A 308 -8.79 21.13 5.22
N LEU A 309 -7.59 21.51 4.76
CA LEU A 309 -6.52 20.55 4.41
C LEU A 309 -6.10 19.68 5.62
N ARG A 310 -6.02 20.27 6.82
CA ARG A 310 -5.79 19.49 8.05
C ARG A 310 -6.94 18.53 8.38
N SER A 311 -8.18 18.96 8.16
CA SER A 311 -9.35 18.11 8.36
C SER A 311 -9.32 16.91 7.43
N LEU A 312 -9.07 17.15 6.15
CA LEU A 312 -8.91 16.12 5.13
C LEU A 312 -7.81 15.13 5.49
N ALA A 313 -6.63 15.60 5.92
CA ALA A 313 -5.55 14.71 6.31
C ALA A 313 -5.95 13.78 7.47
N ARG A 314 -6.66 14.31 8.48
CA ARG A 314 -7.16 13.53 9.61
C ARG A 314 -8.25 12.53 9.21
N GLU A 315 -9.10 12.89 8.25
CA GLU A 315 -10.15 12.00 7.74
C GLU A 315 -9.57 10.89 6.87
N THR A 316 -8.62 11.21 5.99
CA THR A 316 -7.86 10.22 5.22
C THR A 316 -7.08 9.30 6.15
N GLU A 317 -6.45 9.79 7.22
CA GLU A 317 -5.79 8.94 8.22
C GLU A 317 -6.76 7.95 8.89
N ARG A 318 -7.99 8.41 9.19
CA ARG A 318 -9.02 7.58 9.84
C ARG A 318 -9.49 6.46 8.92
N LEU A 319 -9.76 6.75 7.65
CA LEU A 319 -10.32 5.80 6.69
C LEU A 319 -9.26 4.97 5.96
N SER A 320 -8.10 5.55 5.68
CA SER A 320 -7.07 4.98 4.80
C SER A 320 -5.73 4.83 5.51
N PRO A 321 -5.65 4.18 6.70
CA PRO A 321 -4.39 4.05 7.41
C PRO A 321 -3.40 3.19 6.60
N PRO A 322 -2.18 3.68 6.30
CA PRO A 322 -1.23 2.95 5.46
C PRO A 322 -0.76 1.64 6.08
N ILE A 323 -0.75 1.55 7.41
CA ILE A 323 -0.53 0.32 8.18
C ILE A 323 -1.87 -0.08 8.79
N VAL A 324 -2.42 -1.21 8.36
CA VAL A 324 -3.77 -1.63 8.73
C VAL A 324 -3.92 -2.03 10.20
N GLY A 325 -2.80 -2.31 10.89
CA GLY A 325 -2.81 -2.60 12.32
C GLY A 325 -1.45 -2.98 12.89
N ILE A 326 -1.35 -2.97 14.23
CA ILE A 326 -0.12 -3.29 14.96
C ILE A 326 -0.37 -4.33 16.06
N MET A 327 0.66 -5.12 16.40
CA MET A 327 0.55 -6.21 17.38
C MET A 327 1.12 -5.82 18.74
N ARG A 328 0.55 -6.39 19.79
CA ARG A 328 1.09 -6.43 21.16
C ARG A 328 1.03 -7.86 21.69
N ARG A 329 2.10 -8.34 22.29
CA ARG A 329 2.11 -9.64 22.96
C ARG A 329 1.53 -9.48 24.36
N VAL A 330 0.55 -10.32 24.68
CA VAL A 330 -0.03 -10.43 26.02
C VAL A 330 0.92 -11.26 26.90
N THR A 331 1.52 -10.66 27.93
CA THR A 331 2.46 -11.34 28.85
C THR A 331 1.79 -12.02 30.04
N ARG A 332 0.54 -11.67 30.31
CA ARG A 332 -0.38 -12.32 31.25
C ARG A 332 -1.79 -12.01 30.77
N GLU A 333 -2.72 -12.93 30.99
CA GLU A 333 -4.13 -12.77 30.65
C GLU A 333 -4.68 -11.38 30.96
N ILE A 334 -5.47 -10.86 30.01
CA ILE A 334 -6.12 -9.56 30.14
C ILE A 334 -7.61 -9.64 29.80
N VAL A 335 -8.37 -8.77 30.46
CA VAL A 335 -9.73 -8.43 30.07
C VAL A 335 -9.71 -7.07 29.35
N VAL A 336 -10.31 -7.03 28.16
CA VAL A 336 -10.50 -5.85 27.31
C VAL A 336 -11.98 -5.49 27.34
N PRO A 337 -12.36 -4.37 27.97
CA PRO A 337 -13.76 -4.00 28.12
C PRO A 337 -14.48 -3.90 26.78
N SER A 338 -15.70 -4.39 26.67
CA SER A 338 -16.51 -4.27 25.45
C SER A 338 -16.98 -2.82 25.24
N GLY A 339 -17.12 -2.06 26.33
CA GLY A 339 -17.70 -0.71 26.32
C GLY A 339 -19.22 -0.69 26.11
N ASN A 340 -19.85 -1.85 25.96
CA ASN A 340 -21.29 -2.05 25.80
C ASN A 340 -21.81 -2.96 26.92
N THR A 341 -22.81 -2.50 27.68
CA THR A 341 -23.39 -3.27 28.80
C THR A 341 -24.01 -4.60 28.36
N ASP A 342 -24.37 -4.73 27.09
CA ASP A 342 -25.05 -5.90 26.54
C ASP A 342 -24.10 -6.93 25.93
N ALA A 343 -22.80 -6.59 25.79
CA ALA A 343 -21.77 -7.48 25.25
C ALA A 343 -20.72 -7.83 26.32
N PRO A 344 -20.29 -9.10 26.43
CA PRO A 344 -19.29 -9.50 27.41
C PRO A 344 -17.93 -8.87 27.08
N ASP A 345 -17.14 -8.60 28.12
CA ASP A 345 -15.76 -8.18 27.94
C ASP A 345 -14.94 -9.29 27.26
N VAL A 346 -13.89 -8.89 26.54
CA VAL A 346 -13.04 -9.83 25.80
C VAL A 346 -11.87 -10.28 26.66
N LEU A 347 -11.77 -11.58 26.88
CA LEU A 347 -10.63 -12.25 27.50
C LEU A 347 -9.55 -12.55 26.44
N VAL A 348 -8.32 -12.10 26.69
CA VAL A 348 -7.16 -12.44 25.85
C VAL A 348 -6.12 -13.15 26.71
N PRO A 349 -5.89 -14.47 26.49
CA PRO A 349 -4.96 -15.25 27.31
C PRO A 349 -3.49 -14.84 27.20
N GLU A 350 -2.70 -15.27 28.18
CA GLU A 350 -1.25 -15.17 28.12
C GLU A 350 -0.66 -15.82 26.86
N GLY A 351 0.35 -15.18 26.28
CA GLY A 351 1.07 -15.70 25.11
C GLY A 351 0.40 -15.38 23.76
N TRP A 352 -0.85 -14.93 23.75
CA TRP A 352 -1.53 -14.47 22.54
C TRP A 352 -1.01 -13.10 22.07
N ASP A 353 -1.14 -12.82 20.78
CA ASP A 353 -0.96 -11.47 20.26
C ASP A 353 -2.32 -10.76 20.17
N ALA A 354 -2.41 -9.54 20.65
CA ALA A 354 -3.50 -8.62 20.33
C ALA A 354 -3.13 -7.84 19.07
N TRP A 355 -3.87 -8.02 17.97
CA TRP A 355 -3.70 -7.24 16.75
C TRP A 355 -4.72 -6.10 16.69
N LEU A 356 -4.23 -4.88 16.78
CA LEU A 356 -5.04 -3.66 16.82
C LEU A 356 -5.36 -3.24 15.40
N TYR A 357 -6.59 -3.46 14.96
CA TYR A 357 -7.01 -3.23 13.58
C TYR A 357 -7.51 -1.81 13.37
N PHE A 358 -6.71 -0.98 12.71
CA PHE A 358 -6.96 0.46 12.58
C PHE A 358 -8.02 0.81 11.55
N VAL A 359 -8.13 0.04 10.46
CA VAL A 359 -9.24 0.18 9.49
C VAL A 359 -10.57 -0.08 10.20
N GLY A 360 -10.58 -1.14 11.03
CA GLY A 360 -11.60 -1.50 12.01
C GLY A 360 -12.05 -0.31 12.85
N ALA A 361 -11.13 0.15 13.68
CA ALA A 361 -11.35 1.21 14.66
C ALA A 361 -11.69 2.56 14.01
N GLY A 362 -11.13 2.85 12.85
CA GLY A 362 -11.40 4.07 12.11
C GLY A 362 -12.85 4.16 11.62
N ARG A 363 -13.52 3.03 11.38
CA ARG A 363 -14.91 2.95 10.91
C ARG A 363 -15.87 2.46 11.99
N ASP A 364 -15.57 2.69 13.27
CA ASP A 364 -16.42 2.26 14.38
C ASP A 364 -17.63 3.22 14.53
N PRO A 365 -18.87 2.77 14.23
CA PRO A 365 -20.06 3.62 14.32
C PRO A 365 -20.37 4.07 15.75
N ALA A 366 -19.90 3.34 16.78
CA ALA A 366 -20.07 3.75 18.17
C ALA A 366 -19.29 5.03 18.51
N VAL A 367 -18.29 5.37 17.69
CA VAL A 367 -17.40 6.52 17.89
C VAL A 367 -17.62 7.61 16.84
N PHE A 368 -17.83 7.22 15.58
CA PHE A 368 -17.92 8.16 14.46
C PHE A 368 -19.35 8.39 13.94
N GLY A 369 -20.35 7.69 14.49
CA GLY A 369 -21.76 7.84 14.10
C GLY A 369 -22.14 7.00 12.88
N GLU A 370 -23.33 7.26 12.33
CA GLU A 370 -23.87 6.50 11.19
C GLU A 370 -23.03 6.66 9.91
N ASP A 371 -22.32 7.78 9.78
CA ASP A 371 -21.43 8.08 8.66
C ASP A 371 -20.00 7.58 8.88
N ALA A 372 -19.77 6.66 9.82
CA ALA A 372 -18.43 6.17 10.18
C ALA A 372 -17.66 5.54 9.02
N ALA A 373 -18.34 4.98 8.02
CA ALA A 373 -17.68 4.46 6.82
C ALA A 373 -17.47 5.53 5.73
N ALA A 374 -18.13 6.69 5.84
CA ALA A 374 -18.14 7.73 4.83
C ALA A 374 -16.98 8.72 5.01
N PHE A 375 -16.46 9.18 3.87
CA PHE A 375 -15.56 10.30 3.79
C PHE A 375 -16.30 11.61 4.02
N VAL A 376 -15.98 12.29 5.13
CA VAL A 376 -16.58 13.57 5.51
C VAL A 376 -15.47 14.63 5.59
N PRO A 377 -15.26 15.41 4.51
CA PRO A 377 -14.17 16.38 4.37
C PRO A 377 -13.95 17.32 5.56
N ASP A 378 -15.03 17.83 6.12
CA ASP A 378 -15.06 18.86 7.15
C ASP A 378 -15.22 18.31 8.58
N ARG A 379 -15.15 16.98 8.74
CA ARG A 379 -15.33 16.30 10.04
C ARG A 379 -14.46 16.90 11.14
N PHE A 380 -13.25 17.38 10.83
CA PHE A 380 -12.30 17.90 11.81
C PHE A 380 -11.96 19.39 11.64
N VAL A 381 -12.76 20.17 10.89
CA VAL A 381 -12.55 21.62 10.74
C VAL A 381 -12.73 22.35 12.08
N ASP A 382 -13.81 22.02 12.79
CA ASP A 382 -14.09 22.59 14.12
C ASP A 382 -13.34 21.84 15.22
N ALA A 383 -12.06 22.18 15.39
CA ALA A 383 -11.18 21.59 16.40
C ALA A 383 -11.56 21.93 17.86
N ALA A 384 -12.58 22.77 18.08
CA ALA A 384 -13.09 23.12 19.41
C ALA A 384 -13.89 21.98 20.07
N GLN A 385 -14.25 20.94 19.32
CA GLN A 385 -14.87 19.73 19.85
C GLN A 385 -13.81 18.62 19.97
N ASP A 386 -13.84 17.89 21.08
CA ASP A 386 -12.96 16.76 21.42
C ASP A 386 -13.29 15.53 20.54
N LYS A 387 -13.23 15.72 19.22
CA LYS A 387 -13.63 14.72 18.23
C LYS A 387 -12.63 13.56 18.25
N PRO A 388 -13.10 12.31 18.34
CA PRO A 388 -12.23 11.13 18.33
C PRO A 388 -11.28 11.15 17.13
N SER A 389 -9.99 10.91 17.36
CA SER A 389 -9.00 10.83 16.29
C SER A 389 -8.95 9.43 15.66
N GLY A 390 -8.55 9.38 14.39
CA GLY A 390 -8.06 8.15 13.78
C GLY A 390 -6.80 7.62 14.48
N LEU A 391 -6.53 6.33 14.31
CA LEU A 391 -5.45 5.61 15.02
C LEU A 391 -4.30 5.18 14.09
N ALA A 392 -4.22 5.71 12.86
CA ALA A 392 -3.20 5.37 11.87
C ALA A 392 -1.76 5.47 12.39
N PHE A 393 -1.52 6.40 13.31
CA PHE A 393 -0.22 6.65 13.92
C PHE A 393 -0.09 6.09 15.34
N SER A 394 -0.99 5.19 15.77
CA SER A 394 -1.07 4.69 17.15
C SER A 394 -1.32 5.83 18.16
N ALA A 395 -1.19 5.56 19.47
CA ALA A 395 -1.41 6.53 20.54
C ALA A 395 -0.44 6.31 21.72
N HIS A 396 -0.41 7.28 22.63
CA HIS A 396 0.35 7.27 23.88
C HIS A 396 1.86 7.00 23.70
N GLY A 397 2.47 6.21 24.59
CA GLY A 397 3.91 5.97 24.64
C GLY A 397 4.49 5.32 23.38
N LYS A 398 3.67 4.71 22.52
CA LYS A 398 4.10 4.03 21.27
C LYS A 398 3.56 4.71 20.01
N ALA A 399 3.13 5.97 20.09
CA ALA A 399 2.70 6.71 18.91
C ALA A 399 3.87 6.94 17.93
N CYS A 400 3.58 6.97 16.63
CA CYS A 400 4.56 7.18 15.58
C CYS A 400 5.29 8.53 15.75
N LEU A 401 6.63 8.51 15.80
CA LEU A 401 7.42 9.74 15.86
C LEU A 401 7.33 10.60 14.59
N GLY A 402 6.94 10.00 13.46
CA GLY A 402 6.84 10.69 12.18
C GLY A 402 5.46 11.28 11.90
N GLN A 403 4.52 11.27 12.84
CA GLN A 403 3.12 11.67 12.60
C GLN A 403 3.01 13.08 11.98
N ASP A 404 3.60 14.09 12.63
CA ASP A 404 3.49 15.46 12.16
C ASP A 404 4.28 15.69 10.87
N PHE A 405 5.42 15.01 10.73
CA PHE A 405 6.21 15.03 9.50
C PHE A 405 5.45 14.45 8.30
N VAL A 406 4.76 13.32 8.46
CA VAL A 406 3.97 12.70 7.38
C VAL A 406 2.74 13.55 7.03
N ARG A 407 2.09 14.16 8.02
CA ARG A 407 1.02 15.15 7.79
C ARG A 407 1.51 16.34 6.98
N GLU A 408 2.69 16.87 7.33
CA GLU A 408 3.31 17.97 6.60
C GLU A 408 3.68 17.57 5.16
N ILE A 409 4.11 16.32 4.92
CA ILE A 409 4.28 15.81 3.55
C ILE A 409 2.95 15.87 2.79
N CYS A 410 1.86 15.35 3.37
CA CYS A 410 0.55 15.33 2.72
C CYS A 410 0.07 16.74 2.37
N ILE A 411 0.01 17.62 3.37
CA ILE A 411 -0.47 18.99 3.23
C ILE A 411 0.45 19.79 2.31
N GLY A 412 1.77 19.74 2.54
CA GLY A 412 2.75 20.50 1.77
C GLY A 412 2.79 20.11 0.29
N VAL A 413 2.60 18.84 -0.05
CA VAL A 413 2.49 18.38 -1.45
C VAL A 413 1.25 18.98 -2.12
N VAL A 414 0.07 18.88 -1.48
CA VAL A 414 -1.17 19.42 -2.04
C VAL A 414 -1.13 20.94 -2.16
N GLU A 415 -0.63 21.65 -1.15
CA GLU A 415 -0.46 23.09 -1.25
C GLU A 415 0.49 23.46 -2.39
N ALA A 416 1.62 22.78 -2.53
CA ALA A 416 2.56 23.03 -3.62
C ALA A 416 1.92 22.80 -5.00
N MET A 417 1.12 21.74 -5.17
CA MET A 417 0.40 21.51 -6.43
C MET A 417 -0.58 22.64 -6.71
N LEU A 418 -1.45 22.96 -5.76
CA LEU A 418 -2.48 23.99 -5.92
C LEU A 418 -1.89 25.38 -6.17
N ASP A 419 -0.83 25.75 -5.45
CA ASP A 419 -0.18 27.07 -5.58
C ASP A 419 0.55 27.22 -6.94
N ASN A 420 0.86 26.10 -7.60
CA ASN A 420 1.43 26.06 -8.96
C ASN A 420 0.39 25.76 -10.05
N GLY A 421 -0.91 25.79 -9.74
CA GLY A 421 -1.97 25.50 -10.71
C GLY A 421 -1.98 24.05 -11.21
N LEU A 422 -1.48 23.11 -10.42
CA LEU A 422 -1.47 21.69 -10.74
C LEU A 422 -2.64 20.98 -10.07
N SER A 423 -3.21 20.01 -10.78
CA SER A 423 -4.29 19.15 -10.30
C SER A 423 -4.15 17.73 -10.85
N LEU A 424 -4.97 16.83 -10.34
CA LEU A 424 -5.12 15.48 -10.89
C LEU A 424 -6.51 15.31 -11.47
N ASP A 425 -6.57 14.62 -12.60
CA ASP A 425 -7.81 14.21 -13.23
C ASP A 425 -7.80 12.71 -13.52
N GLY A 426 -8.94 12.05 -13.38
CA GLY A 426 -9.07 10.61 -13.54
C GLY A 426 -10.32 10.07 -12.88
N GLU A 427 -10.56 8.78 -13.10
CA GLU A 427 -11.73 8.08 -12.57
C GLU A 427 -11.30 6.87 -11.76
N ILE A 428 -11.95 6.64 -10.63
CA ILE A 428 -11.80 5.43 -9.83
C ILE A 428 -13.09 4.63 -9.96
N THR A 429 -13.03 3.53 -10.71
CA THR A 429 -14.15 2.60 -10.91
C THR A 429 -14.06 1.37 -10.00
N ALA A 430 -12.87 1.07 -9.47
CA ALA A 430 -12.64 -0.06 -8.58
C ALA A 430 -13.33 0.16 -7.23
N LYS A 431 -14.42 -0.58 -6.98
CA LYS A 431 -15.27 -0.43 -5.80
C LYS A 431 -14.52 -0.57 -4.47
N GLY A 432 -13.59 -1.52 -4.37
CA GLY A 432 -12.79 -1.69 -3.15
C GLY A 432 -11.81 -0.53 -2.90
N VAL A 433 -11.35 0.16 -3.96
CA VAL A 433 -10.56 1.40 -3.81
C VAL A 433 -11.44 2.56 -3.33
N ARG A 434 -12.65 2.69 -3.89
CA ARG A 434 -13.61 3.73 -3.48
C ARG A 434 -14.04 3.57 -2.03
N ASP A 435 -14.31 2.34 -1.59
CA ASP A 435 -14.68 2.07 -0.19
C ASP A 435 -13.50 2.20 0.79
N TRP A 436 -12.28 1.88 0.36
CA TRP A 436 -11.07 2.21 1.10
C TRP A 436 -10.97 3.71 1.40
N LEU A 437 -11.33 4.55 0.43
CA LEU A 437 -11.40 6.01 0.58
C LEU A 437 -12.67 6.49 1.32
N GLY A 438 -13.65 5.61 1.54
CA GLY A 438 -14.93 5.96 2.18
C GLY A 438 -15.94 6.63 1.25
N TRP A 439 -15.81 6.45 -0.07
CA TRP A 439 -16.67 7.08 -1.08
C TRP A 439 -17.96 6.29 -1.37
N GLU A 440 -18.06 5.04 -0.90
CA GLU A 440 -19.22 4.16 -1.14
C GLU A 440 -20.26 4.20 -0.01
N ALA A 441 -19.91 4.71 1.17
CA ALA A 441 -20.79 4.69 2.34
C ALA A 441 -21.88 5.77 2.21
N GLY A 442 -23.14 5.32 2.12
CA GLY A 442 -24.32 6.16 1.91
C GLY A 442 -25.40 5.51 1.03
N ALA A 443 -25.06 4.46 0.27
CA ALA A 443 -26.00 3.69 -0.53
C ALA A 443 -26.60 2.54 0.30
N THR A 444 -27.60 2.84 1.14
CA THR A 444 -28.37 1.79 1.82
C THR A 444 -28.96 0.81 0.80
N GLY A 445 -28.47 -0.44 0.81
CA GLY A 445 -29.10 -1.58 0.15
C GLY A 445 -28.43 -2.16 -1.10
N GLU A 446 -27.87 -1.35 -2.01
CA GLU A 446 -27.39 -1.85 -3.32
C GLU A 446 -26.00 -1.33 -3.78
N GLY A 447 -25.31 -0.53 -2.95
CA GLY A 447 -24.03 0.10 -3.33
C GLY A 447 -22.82 -0.18 -2.43
N GLU A 448 -22.96 -0.76 -1.24
CA GLU A 448 -21.82 -0.98 -0.33
C GLU A 448 -20.80 -2.00 -0.87
N ALA A 449 -19.50 -1.72 -0.74
CA ALA A 449 -18.46 -2.65 -1.15
C ALA A 449 -18.51 -3.93 -0.32
N ALA A 450 -18.54 -5.07 -1.00
CA ALA A 450 -18.42 -6.35 -0.34
C ALA A 450 -16.94 -6.59 0.01
N PRO A 451 -16.59 -7.38 1.04
CA PRO A 451 -15.18 -7.60 1.36
C PRO A 451 -14.39 -8.30 0.26
N GLU A 452 -15.09 -8.99 -0.66
CA GLU A 452 -14.52 -9.54 -1.88
C GLU A 452 -13.99 -8.43 -2.81
N ASP A 453 -14.63 -7.25 -2.83
CA ASP A 453 -14.16 -6.08 -3.55
C ASP A 453 -12.83 -5.57 -2.97
N TRP A 454 -12.71 -5.54 -1.64
CA TRP A 454 -11.46 -5.21 -0.97
C TRP A 454 -10.36 -6.22 -1.27
N ALA A 455 -10.67 -7.52 -1.19
CA ALA A 455 -9.70 -8.56 -1.48
C ALA A 455 -9.17 -8.51 -2.93
N ARG A 456 -10.02 -8.09 -3.87
CA ARG A 456 -9.68 -7.94 -5.28
C ARG A 456 -8.91 -6.65 -5.57
N ASP A 457 -9.37 -5.53 -5.02
CA ASP A 457 -8.95 -4.20 -5.44
C ASP A 457 -7.86 -3.59 -4.53
N MET A 458 -7.67 -4.12 -3.32
CA MET A 458 -6.73 -3.59 -2.33
C MET A 458 -5.66 -4.61 -1.93
N LYS A 459 -4.43 -4.13 -1.79
CA LYS A 459 -3.34 -4.83 -1.12
C LYS A 459 -3.16 -4.21 0.26
N GLN A 460 -3.34 -4.99 1.33
CA GLN A 460 -3.30 -4.46 2.71
C GLN A 460 -1.99 -4.67 3.46
N LEU A 461 -1.21 -5.70 3.09
CA LEU A 461 0.08 -6.01 3.70
C LEU A 461 1.24 -5.90 2.68
N PRO A 462 2.40 -5.35 3.08
CA PRO A 462 2.70 -4.77 4.39
C PRO A 462 2.15 -3.34 4.57
N THR A 463 1.68 -2.72 3.49
CA THR A 463 1.07 -1.39 3.47
C THR A 463 -0.20 -1.42 2.63
N GLN A 464 -1.24 -0.73 3.08
CA GLN A 464 -2.52 -0.62 2.39
C GLN A 464 -2.39 0.25 1.14
N ARG A 465 -2.83 -0.23 -0.02
CA ARG A 465 -2.84 0.51 -1.29
C ARG A 465 -3.67 -0.20 -2.35
N PRO A 466 -4.07 0.46 -3.44
CA PRO A 466 -4.67 -0.21 -4.59
C PRO A 466 -3.80 -1.37 -5.10
N ALA A 467 -4.45 -2.49 -5.43
CA ALA A 467 -3.79 -3.68 -5.96
C ALA A 467 -3.39 -3.48 -7.44
N LYS A 468 -4.22 -2.76 -8.20
CA LYS A 468 -3.95 -2.32 -9.57
C LYS A 468 -3.56 -0.83 -9.58
N PRO A 469 -2.79 -0.38 -10.59
CA PRO A 469 -2.47 1.04 -10.76
C PRO A 469 -3.73 1.90 -10.82
N VAL A 470 -3.74 3.00 -10.05
CA VAL A 470 -4.72 4.08 -10.22
C VAL A 470 -4.09 5.10 -11.17
N VAL A 471 -4.57 5.12 -12.41
CA VAL A 471 -4.00 5.96 -13.47
C VAL A 471 -4.69 7.31 -13.48
N VAL A 472 -3.92 8.37 -13.24
CA VAL A 472 -4.39 9.76 -13.26
C VAL A 472 -3.60 10.57 -14.28
N THR A 473 -4.20 11.64 -14.79
CA THR A 473 -3.54 12.65 -15.60
C THR A 473 -3.12 13.81 -14.70
N VAL A 474 -1.86 14.23 -14.79
CA VAL A 474 -1.40 15.46 -14.12
C VAL A 474 -1.79 16.65 -15.00
N CYS A 475 -2.67 17.49 -14.50
CA CYS A 475 -3.20 18.64 -15.23
C CYS A 475 -2.53 19.92 -14.74
N ALA A 476 -2.16 20.79 -15.66
CA ALA A 476 -1.74 22.15 -15.37
C ALA A 476 -2.82 23.12 -15.87
N SER A 477 -3.33 23.98 -15.00
CA SER A 477 -4.18 25.09 -15.41
C SER A 477 -3.33 26.14 -16.14
N GLU A 478 -3.87 26.77 -17.18
CA GLU A 478 -3.32 28.04 -17.65
C GLU A 478 -3.51 29.09 -16.55
N SER A 479 -2.43 29.43 -15.82
CA SER A 479 -2.29 30.52 -14.86
C SER A 479 -3.45 30.80 -13.87
N PRO A 480 -3.20 30.77 -12.54
CA PRO A 480 -4.18 31.19 -11.52
C PRO A 480 -4.77 32.61 -11.72
N LEU A 481 -4.09 33.49 -12.47
CA LEU A 481 -4.56 34.85 -12.77
C LEU A 481 -5.65 34.91 -13.85
N GLN A 482 -5.80 33.89 -14.70
CA GLN A 482 -6.85 33.84 -15.72
C GLN A 482 -8.16 33.23 -15.18
N LEU A 483 -8.11 32.31 -14.23
CA LEU A 483 -9.30 31.72 -13.59
C LEU A 483 -10.14 32.76 -12.81
N ALA A 484 -9.50 33.75 -12.19
CA ALA A 484 -10.21 34.89 -11.59
C ALA A 484 -10.93 35.75 -12.65
N SER A 485 -10.39 35.81 -13.87
CA SER A 485 -11.00 36.53 -14.99
C SER A 485 -12.18 35.75 -15.58
N PHE A 486 -12.08 34.42 -15.63
CA PHE A 486 -13.15 33.54 -16.10
C PHE A 486 -14.34 33.48 -15.14
N LEU A 487 -14.13 33.40 -13.82
CA LEU A 487 -15.22 33.36 -12.84
C LEU A 487 -15.99 34.69 -12.71
N ILE A 488 -15.36 35.81 -13.07
CA ILE A 488 -16.01 37.13 -13.13
C ILE A 488 -16.80 37.29 -14.44
N LEU A 489 -16.34 36.70 -15.55
CA LEU A 489 -17.03 36.75 -16.84
C LEU A 489 -18.16 35.71 -16.97
N ASP A 490 -18.03 34.53 -16.37
CA ASP A 490 -19.02 33.45 -16.50
C ASP A 490 -20.27 33.67 -15.61
N ASN A 491 -20.14 34.47 -14.55
CA ASN A 491 -21.28 34.94 -13.75
C ASN A 491 -22.10 36.06 -14.41
N LEU A 492 -21.59 36.68 -15.49
CA LEU A 492 -22.29 37.73 -16.22
C LEU A 492 -23.02 37.23 -17.47
N ASN A 493 -22.76 35.99 -17.93
CA ASN A 493 -23.29 35.47 -19.20
C ASN A 493 -24.32 34.35 -19.08
N ARG A 494 -24.84 34.03 -17.88
CA ARG A 494 -25.98 33.12 -17.73
C ARG A 494 -27.33 33.79 -17.97
N HIS A 495 -27.50 34.36 -19.16
CA HIS A 495 -28.82 34.48 -19.80
C HIS A 495 -28.69 34.35 -21.31
N GLY A 496 -29.08 33.17 -21.82
CA GLY A 496 -29.51 32.97 -23.19
C GLY A 496 -28.41 32.67 -24.20
N THR A 497 -28.25 31.39 -24.57
CA THR A 497 -28.70 30.83 -25.85
C THR A 497 -28.06 29.47 -26.10
N ALA A 498 -28.84 28.57 -26.69
CA ALA A 498 -28.44 27.21 -27.04
C ALA A 498 -27.26 27.23 -28.02
N SER A 499 -26.26 26.37 -27.81
CA SER A 499 -25.20 26.15 -28.78
C SER A 499 -24.84 24.66 -28.92
N ILE A 500 -24.59 24.32 -30.18
CA ILE A 500 -24.52 23.03 -30.81
C ILE A 500 -23.18 22.35 -30.47
N ARG A 501 -23.20 21.10 -30.02
CA ARG A 501 -22.00 20.26 -29.86
C ARG A 501 -21.50 19.81 -31.24
N PRO A 502 -20.22 20.02 -31.61
CA PRO A 502 -19.63 19.33 -32.74
C PRO A 502 -19.23 17.91 -32.32
N THR A 503 -19.96 16.92 -32.84
CA THR A 503 -19.55 15.51 -32.86
C THR A 503 -18.38 15.34 -33.83
N THR A 504 -17.17 15.17 -33.32
CA THR A 504 -16.05 14.60 -34.06
C THR A 504 -15.90 13.12 -33.71
N THR A 505 -16.77 12.29 -34.30
CA THR A 505 -16.53 10.85 -34.37
C THR A 505 -15.35 10.59 -35.30
N ARG A 506 -14.19 10.21 -34.74
CA ARG A 506 -13.18 9.48 -35.52
C ARG A 506 -13.76 8.08 -35.84
N PRO A 507 -13.60 7.56 -37.06
CA PRO A 507 -14.04 6.21 -37.37
C PRO A 507 -13.22 5.21 -36.54
N ASN A 508 -13.92 4.34 -35.84
CA ASN A 508 -13.36 3.24 -35.06
C ASN A 508 -12.77 2.21 -36.05
N MET A 509 -11.45 2.22 -36.27
CA MET A 509 -10.78 1.13 -36.97
C MET A 509 -10.58 -0.03 -35.99
N PRO A 510 -10.79 -1.29 -36.40
CA PRO A 510 -10.74 -2.43 -35.50
C PRO A 510 -9.33 -2.68 -34.98
N GLN A 511 -9.15 -2.53 -33.67
CA GLN A 511 -7.89 -2.83 -32.98
C GLN A 511 -7.65 -4.34 -32.96
N ARG A 512 -6.49 -4.80 -33.46
CA ARG A 512 -6.04 -6.19 -33.37
C ARG A 512 -5.26 -6.43 -32.07
N THR A 513 -5.63 -7.45 -31.32
CA THR A 513 -4.93 -7.81 -30.07
C THR A 513 -4.32 -9.20 -30.18
N VAL A 514 -3.00 -9.30 -30.04
CA VAL A 514 -2.26 -10.57 -30.00
C VAL A 514 -2.09 -10.99 -28.54
N TYR A 515 -2.74 -12.09 -28.15
CA TYR A 515 -2.66 -12.69 -26.83
C TYR A 515 -1.61 -13.79 -26.80
N VAL A 516 -0.62 -13.69 -25.93
CA VAL A 516 0.37 -14.74 -25.64
C VAL A 516 -0.02 -15.41 -24.33
N LEU A 517 -0.55 -16.63 -24.41
CA LEU A 517 -1.08 -17.35 -23.25
C LEU A 517 -0.09 -18.40 -22.74
N TYR A 518 0.34 -18.25 -21.48
CA TYR A 518 1.33 -19.12 -20.86
C TYR A 518 0.73 -20.41 -20.30
N ASN A 519 1.50 -21.50 -20.35
CA ASN A 519 1.23 -22.73 -19.59
C ASN A 519 1.74 -22.64 -18.14
N ALA A 520 1.49 -21.51 -17.47
CA ALA A 520 1.93 -21.23 -16.11
C ALA A 520 0.90 -20.33 -15.39
N ASP A 521 0.93 -20.33 -14.06
CA ASP A 521 0.12 -19.43 -13.23
C ASP A 521 1.02 -18.31 -12.66
N ALA A 522 0.51 -17.08 -12.59
CA ALA A 522 1.22 -15.94 -12.04
C ALA A 522 1.42 -16.02 -10.51
N SER A 523 0.71 -16.93 -9.84
CA SER A 523 0.81 -17.17 -8.39
C SER A 523 2.21 -17.63 -7.93
N VAL A 524 2.58 -17.31 -6.68
CA VAL A 524 3.88 -17.72 -6.08
C VAL A 524 4.02 -19.25 -6.01
N MET A 525 2.92 -19.97 -5.75
CA MET A 525 2.89 -21.43 -5.76
C MET A 525 3.03 -22.00 -7.18
N GLY A 526 2.36 -21.38 -8.16
CA GLY A 526 2.52 -21.72 -9.58
C GLY A 526 3.96 -21.56 -10.08
N LYS A 527 4.65 -20.51 -9.62
CA LYS A 527 6.07 -20.24 -9.91
C LYS A 527 7.01 -21.28 -9.30
N LEU A 528 6.78 -21.70 -8.06
CA LEU A 528 7.56 -22.76 -7.41
C LEU A 528 7.34 -24.11 -8.10
N ARG A 529 6.09 -24.43 -8.45
CA ARG A 529 5.73 -25.64 -9.19
C ARG A 529 6.37 -25.68 -10.57
N TYR A 530 6.31 -24.58 -11.32
CA TYR A 530 6.93 -24.45 -12.64
C TYR A 530 8.46 -24.58 -12.57
N GLY A 531 9.11 -23.92 -11.59
CA GLY A 531 10.55 -24.04 -11.38
C GLY A 531 11.01 -25.45 -11.02
N TYR A 532 10.25 -26.14 -10.17
CA TYR A 532 10.51 -27.54 -9.82
C TYR A 532 10.32 -28.48 -11.03
N GLN A 533 9.25 -28.30 -11.81
CA GLN A 533 8.96 -29.10 -13.01
C GLN A 533 10.04 -28.94 -14.09
N LYS A 534 10.52 -27.71 -14.33
CA LYS A 534 11.58 -27.45 -15.32
C LYS A 534 12.93 -28.07 -14.94
N MET A 535 13.21 -28.27 -13.66
CA MET A 535 14.45 -28.92 -13.17
C MET A 535 14.37 -30.44 -13.15
N THR A 536 13.17 -31.02 -13.15
CA THR A 536 12.96 -32.46 -12.91
C THR A 536 12.41 -33.20 -14.14
N CYS A 537 11.87 -32.50 -15.14
CA CYS A 537 11.34 -33.10 -16.36
C CYS A 537 12.28 -32.94 -17.57
N PRO A 538 12.31 -33.90 -18.51
CA PRO A 538 13.02 -33.76 -19.79
C PRO A 538 12.58 -32.51 -20.58
N LYS A 539 13.49 -31.90 -21.35
CA LYS A 539 13.20 -30.69 -22.15
C LYS A 539 12.03 -30.86 -23.13
N ASP A 540 11.74 -32.08 -23.56
CA ASP A 540 10.65 -32.43 -24.48
C ASP A 540 9.35 -32.84 -23.76
N SER A 541 9.24 -32.64 -22.45
CA SER A 541 8.03 -32.98 -21.69
C SER A 541 6.91 -31.94 -21.89
N GLU A 542 5.66 -32.40 -21.86
CA GLU A 542 4.43 -31.59 -21.98
C GLU A 542 4.29 -30.45 -20.94
N GLN A 543 5.22 -30.35 -19.97
CA GLN A 543 5.17 -29.45 -18.83
C GLN A 543 6.07 -28.19 -18.96
N VAL A 544 6.79 -28.02 -20.08
CA VAL A 544 7.65 -26.84 -20.34
C VAL A 544 6.91 -25.79 -21.18
N CYS A 545 6.93 -24.52 -20.76
CA CYS A 545 6.20 -23.44 -21.43
C CYS A 545 7.10 -22.69 -22.43
N ALA A 546 7.00 -23.04 -23.72
CA ALA A 546 7.76 -22.39 -24.80
C ALA A 546 7.54 -20.86 -24.88
N ALA A 547 6.33 -20.38 -24.61
CA ALA A 547 6.05 -18.95 -24.56
C ALA A 547 6.85 -18.25 -23.43
N CYS A 548 7.00 -18.87 -22.25
CA CYS A 548 7.83 -18.31 -21.18
C CYS A 548 9.33 -18.29 -21.55
N ASP A 549 9.78 -19.25 -22.35
CA ASP A 549 11.16 -19.28 -22.83
C ASP A 549 11.43 -18.15 -23.82
N ILE A 550 10.49 -17.87 -24.72
CA ILE A 550 10.55 -16.75 -25.67
C ILE A 550 10.50 -15.39 -24.95
N THR A 551 9.56 -15.22 -24.01
CA THR A 551 9.32 -13.89 -23.41
C THR A 551 10.22 -13.59 -22.22
N HIS A 552 10.61 -14.59 -21.44
CA HIS A 552 11.31 -14.40 -20.16
C HIS A 552 12.62 -15.18 -20.03
N GLY A 553 13.02 -15.96 -21.05
CA GLY A 553 14.24 -16.76 -21.00
C GLY A 553 14.19 -17.87 -19.94
N GLY A 554 12.98 -18.28 -19.52
CA GLY A 554 12.78 -19.38 -18.58
C GLY A 554 12.22 -18.97 -17.21
N LEU A 555 13.06 -19.02 -16.16
CA LEU A 555 12.63 -18.88 -14.74
C LEU A 555 12.55 -17.43 -14.24
N SER A 556 12.96 -16.47 -15.07
CA SER A 556 12.80 -15.05 -14.79
C SER A 556 11.36 -14.64 -15.04
N LEU A 557 10.87 -13.64 -14.30
CA LEU A 557 9.59 -12.96 -14.59
C LEU A 557 9.79 -11.64 -15.32
N LYS A 558 11.04 -11.29 -15.60
CA LYS A 558 11.37 -10.11 -16.40
C LYS A 558 11.41 -10.52 -17.86
N GLU A 559 10.73 -9.73 -18.68
CA GLU A 559 10.87 -9.79 -20.13
C GLU A 559 12.34 -9.69 -20.52
N THR A 560 12.78 -10.55 -21.45
CA THR A 560 14.14 -10.48 -21.98
C THR A 560 14.29 -9.22 -22.83
N PRO A 561 15.49 -8.61 -22.93
CA PRO A 561 15.71 -7.47 -23.82
C PRO A 561 15.34 -7.77 -25.29
N SER A 562 15.56 -9.01 -25.73
CA SER A 562 15.17 -9.48 -27.08
C SER A 562 13.65 -9.46 -27.26
N TRP A 563 12.90 -9.97 -26.29
CA TRP A 563 11.43 -9.93 -26.30
C TRP A 563 10.89 -8.49 -26.24
N VAL A 564 11.46 -7.62 -25.41
CA VAL A 564 11.05 -6.20 -25.33
C VAL A 564 11.22 -5.50 -26.69
N ALA A 565 12.32 -5.77 -27.39
CA ALA A 565 12.56 -5.20 -28.72
C ALA A 565 11.53 -5.72 -29.76
N VAL A 566 11.28 -7.03 -29.77
CA VAL A 566 10.28 -7.65 -30.67
C VAL A 566 8.86 -7.16 -30.37
N LYS A 567 8.48 -7.10 -29.10
CA LYS A 567 7.17 -6.59 -28.68
C LYS A 567 6.96 -5.15 -29.13
N LYS A 568 7.98 -4.30 -29.00
CA LYS A 568 7.94 -2.92 -29.51
C LYS A 568 7.82 -2.86 -31.03
N GLU A 569 8.44 -3.79 -31.76
CA GLU A 569 8.29 -3.89 -33.21
C GLU A 569 6.87 -4.33 -33.60
N ILE A 570 6.29 -5.31 -32.91
CA ILE A 570 4.89 -5.74 -33.12
C ILE A 570 3.93 -4.57 -32.88
N GLU A 571 4.11 -3.86 -31.76
CA GLU A 571 3.26 -2.72 -31.38
C GLU A 571 3.55 -1.46 -32.20
N SER A 572 4.54 -1.50 -33.13
CA SER A 572 4.77 -0.43 -34.11
C SER A 572 3.89 -0.58 -35.36
N THR A 573 3.31 -1.76 -35.60
CA THR A 573 2.27 -1.95 -36.61
C THR A 573 1.00 -1.22 -36.17
N PRO A 574 0.40 -0.36 -37.02
CA PRO A 574 -0.83 0.35 -36.68
C PRO A 574 -1.91 -0.60 -36.17
N ASP A 575 -2.58 -0.21 -35.09
CA ASP A 575 -3.73 -0.91 -34.51
C ASP A 575 -3.44 -2.32 -33.96
N VAL A 576 -2.17 -2.71 -33.75
CA VAL A 576 -1.79 -3.98 -33.12
C VAL A 576 -1.29 -3.78 -31.69
N ARG A 577 -1.78 -4.61 -30.74
CA ARG A 577 -1.32 -4.64 -29.35
C ARG A 577 -0.93 -6.04 -28.91
N VAL A 578 0.09 -6.18 -28.06
CA VAL A 578 0.45 -7.47 -27.44
C VAL A 578 0.01 -7.53 -25.99
N ILE A 579 -0.75 -8.57 -25.63
CA ILE A 579 -1.14 -8.90 -24.27
C ILE A 579 -0.56 -10.25 -23.90
N GLN A 580 0.02 -10.36 -22.70
CA GLN A 580 0.63 -11.60 -22.20
C GLN A 580 -0.10 -12.00 -20.93
N TRP A 581 -0.64 -13.21 -20.88
CA TRP A 581 -1.43 -13.68 -19.74
C TRP A 581 -1.05 -15.08 -19.30
N HIS A 582 -1.00 -15.27 -17.98
CA HIS A 582 -0.98 -16.57 -17.33
C HIS A 582 -2.39 -17.16 -17.26
N ARG A 583 -2.51 -18.46 -16.97
CA ARG A 583 -3.82 -19.14 -16.96
C ARG A 583 -4.82 -18.54 -15.96
N ASP A 584 -4.31 -17.96 -14.88
CA ASP A 584 -5.07 -17.27 -13.83
C ASP A 584 -5.37 -15.79 -14.15
N GLU A 585 -4.90 -15.27 -15.30
CA GLU A 585 -5.05 -13.87 -15.72
C GLU A 585 -6.01 -13.68 -16.91
N LEU A 586 -6.60 -14.77 -17.43
CA LEU A 586 -7.46 -14.76 -18.61
C LEU A 586 -8.80 -14.06 -18.34
N SER A 587 -9.26 -13.26 -19.30
CA SER A 587 -10.64 -12.76 -19.30
C SER A 587 -11.66 -13.90 -19.49
N PRO A 588 -12.92 -13.73 -19.04
CA PRO A 588 -13.97 -14.74 -19.25
C PRO A 588 -14.14 -15.15 -20.72
N GLU A 589 -14.01 -14.20 -21.65
CA GLU A 589 -14.19 -14.41 -23.09
C GLU A 589 -13.08 -15.30 -23.66
N VAL A 590 -11.81 -14.96 -23.39
CA VAL A 590 -10.66 -15.75 -23.84
C VAL A 590 -10.63 -17.12 -23.17
N LYS A 591 -10.99 -17.21 -21.90
CA LYS A 591 -11.09 -18.47 -21.17
C LYS A 591 -12.15 -19.39 -21.77
N SER A 592 -13.35 -18.86 -22.04
CA SER A 592 -14.43 -19.62 -22.69
C SER A 592 -14.03 -20.12 -24.08
N PHE A 593 -13.30 -19.30 -24.85
CA PHE A 593 -12.79 -19.70 -26.17
C PHE A 593 -11.79 -20.86 -26.07
N VAL A 594 -10.80 -20.76 -25.18
CA VAL A 594 -9.81 -21.83 -24.95
C VAL A 594 -10.47 -23.14 -24.52
N GLU A 595 -11.46 -23.08 -23.62
CA GLU A 595 -12.19 -24.26 -23.14
C GLU A 595 -13.07 -24.89 -24.22
N THR A 596 -13.76 -24.07 -25.02
CA THR A 596 -14.66 -24.51 -26.10
C THR A 596 -13.87 -25.18 -27.23
N GLU A 597 -12.78 -24.55 -27.67
CA GLU A 597 -11.90 -25.03 -28.73
C GLU A 597 -10.90 -26.10 -28.24
N LYS A 598 -10.91 -26.42 -26.93
CA LYS A 598 -10.04 -27.40 -26.26
C LYS A 598 -8.55 -27.17 -26.55
N LEU A 599 -8.12 -25.90 -26.52
CA LEU A 599 -6.76 -25.52 -26.88
C LEU A 599 -5.76 -25.88 -25.79
N ALA A 600 -4.58 -26.35 -26.20
CA ALA A 600 -3.49 -26.68 -25.30
C ALA A 600 -2.55 -25.48 -25.11
N TYR A 601 -2.19 -25.15 -23.85
CA TYR A 601 -1.19 -24.12 -23.56
C TYR A 601 0.25 -24.59 -23.80
N PRO A 602 1.22 -23.70 -24.07
CA PRO A 602 1.01 -22.30 -24.41
C PRO A 602 0.40 -22.15 -25.80
N VAL A 603 -0.31 -21.03 -26.03
CA VAL A 603 -0.97 -20.73 -27.30
C VAL A 603 -0.97 -19.22 -27.56
N VAL A 604 -0.91 -18.82 -28.82
CA VAL A 604 -1.05 -17.42 -29.24
C VAL A 604 -2.37 -17.25 -29.97
N LEU A 605 -3.16 -16.28 -29.53
CA LEU A 605 -4.42 -15.90 -30.16
C LEU A 605 -4.30 -14.50 -30.78
N CYS A 606 -5.08 -14.23 -31.81
CA CYS A 606 -5.32 -12.89 -32.32
C CYS A 606 -6.81 -12.60 -32.26
N GLU A 607 -7.17 -11.46 -31.71
CA GLU A 607 -8.52 -10.90 -31.78
C GLU A 607 -8.55 -9.80 -32.83
N SER A 608 -9.42 -9.93 -33.82
CA SER A 608 -9.75 -8.90 -34.81
C SER A 608 -11.26 -8.87 -34.98
N ASP A 609 -11.86 -7.68 -35.00
CA ASP A 609 -13.31 -7.50 -35.21
C ASP A 609 -14.18 -8.32 -34.22
N GLY A 610 -13.71 -8.45 -32.98
CA GLY A 610 -14.38 -9.22 -31.91
C GLY A 610 -14.36 -10.74 -32.11
N LYS A 611 -13.53 -11.26 -33.02
CA LYS A 611 -13.34 -12.70 -33.25
C LYS A 611 -11.94 -13.13 -32.84
N LEU A 612 -11.87 -14.18 -32.01
CA LEU A 612 -10.62 -14.82 -31.61
C LEU A 612 -10.24 -15.91 -32.62
N GLN A 613 -8.96 -15.93 -32.99
CA GLN A 613 -8.36 -16.95 -33.84
C GLN A 613 -7.04 -17.44 -33.25
N VAL A 614 -6.78 -18.75 -33.33
CA VAL A 614 -5.47 -19.33 -32.99
C VAL A 614 -4.45 -18.99 -34.06
N ILE A 615 -3.36 -18.35 -33.66
CA ILE A 615 -2.25 -17.98 -34.56
C ILE A 615 -1.10 -18.97 -34.42
N MET A 616 -0.68 -19.28 -33.19
CA MET A 616 0.38 -20.25 -32.94
C MET A 616 -0.05 -21.24 -31.88
N ASP A 617 0.04 -22.53 -32.20
CA ASP A 617 -0.15 -23.59 -31.22
C ASP A 617 1.15 -23.91 -30.45
N ARG A 618 1.05 -24.86 -29.51
CA ARG A 618 2.18 -25.33 -28.71
C ARG A 618 3.36 -25.82 -29.57
N SER A 619 3.10 -26.53 -30.66
CA SER A 619 4.14 -27.09 -31.52
C SER A 619 4.88 -25.98 -32.26
N GLU A 620 4.15 -25.01 -32.81
CA GLU A 620 4.70 -23.85 -33.51
C GLU A 620 5.53 -22.96 -32.59
N LEU A 621 5.06 -22.71 -31.35
CA LEU A 621 5.83 -22.01 -30.33
C LEU A 621 7.10 -22.77 -29.92
N GLY A 622 7.05 -24.10 -29.89
CA GLY A 622 8.22 -24.94 -29.62
C GLY A 622 9.32 -24.77 -30.66
N LYS A 623 8.96 -24.56 -31.94
CA LYS A 623 9.92 -24.35 -33.05
C LYS A 623 10.68 -23.03 -32.93
N CYS A 624 10.13 -22.03 -32.22
CA CYS A 624 10.83 -20.79 -31.94
C CYS A 624 12.03 -20.99 -30.99
N ASN A 625 12.10 -22.10 -30.24
CA ASN A 625 13.24 -22.48 -29.38
C ASN A 625 13.73 -21.35 -28.45
N GLY A 626 12.80 -20.55 -27.90
CA GLY A 626 13.10 -19.40 -27.04
C GLY A 626 13.58 -18.14 -27.76
N ASP A 627 13.59 -18.11 -29.10
CA ASP A 627 13.98 -16.95 -29.90
C ASP A 627 12.76 -16.08 -30.25
N ALA A 628 12.77 -14.83 -29.76
CA ALA A 628 11.74 -13.84 -30.02
C ALA A 628 11.70 -13.38 -31.50
N GLN A 629 12.81 -13.45 -32.23
CA GLN A 629 12.83 -13.06 -33.65
C GLN A 629 12.13 -14.10 -34.53
N LEU A 630 12.25 -15.39 -34.20
CA LEU A 630 11.49 -16.45 -34.87
C LEU A 630 9.99 -16.31 -34.60
N PHE A 631 9.61 -15.95 -33.39
CA PHE A 631 8.21 -15.64 -33.05
C PHE A 631 7.64 -14.50 -33.92
N LEU A 632 8.41 -13.42 -34.08
CA LEU A 632 8.03 -12.29 -34.94
C LEU A 632 7.88 -12.67 -36.42
N GLN A 633 8.81 -13.50 -36.93
CA GLN A 633 8.75 -13.99 -38.31
C GLN A 633 7.50 -14.83 -38.56
N GLU A 634 7.12 -15.67 -37.60
CA GLU A 634 5.90 -16.47 -37.68
C GLU A 634 4.62 -15.61 -37.67
N LEU A 635 4.56 -14.55 -36.86
CA LEU A 635 3.44 -13.60 -36.90
C LEU A 635 3.31 -12.90 -38.26
N LYS A 636 4.43 -12.50 -38.88
CA LYS A 636 4.46 -11.92 -40.24
C LYS A 636 4.02 -12.95 -41.28
N ALA A 637 4.51 -14.19 -41.20
CA ALA A 637 4.14 -15.27 -42.12
C ALA A 637 2.64 -15.61 -42.08
N LYS A 638 1.99 -15.42 -40.93
CA LYS A 638 0.55 -15.65 -40.74
C LYS A 638 -0.32 -14.43 -41.00
N ASN A 639 0.23 -13.35 -41.59
CA ASN A 639 -0.46 -12.09 -41.92
C ASN A 639 -1.13 -11.42 -40.71
N VAL A 640 -0.57 -11.60 -39.50
CA VAL A 640 -1.05 -10.91 -38.30
C VAL A 640 -0.55 -9.47 -38.26
N LEU A 641 0.68 -9.25 -38.77
CA LEU A 641 1.43 -7.99 -38.77
C LEU A 641 1.61 -7.40 -40.16
#